data_AF-A0A4S8XFZ6-F1
#
_entry.id   AF-A0A4S8XFZ6-F1
#
_cell.length_a   1.000
_cell.length_b   1.000
_cell.length_c   1.000
_cell.angle_alpha   90.00
_cell.angle_beta   90.00
_cell.angle_gamma   90.00
#
_symmetry.space_group_name_H-M   'P 1'
#
loop_
_entity.id
_entity.type
_entity.pdbx_description
1 polymer ?
#
loop_
_entity_poly.entity_id
_entity_poly.type
_entity_poly.pdbx_seq_one_letter_code
_entity_poly.pdbx_strand_id
1 'polypeptide(L)'
;MAQREIPGFYYDAEKGKYFQVQANHIAPQGAKYSHENVRKEKEQSRKRKRSAAMKQKREMQTVRRSRVLDSASAAGIGLWREQGRSHFANYEARIAAMAAQFQGYETLSLKSCESCGKRDNIHDFFIDDELDAILMALGSRNFGRVQFLGESQNAYDIAAFRSDISSVSISSSRTLVATSYDRQHPGNVFVAGMAGSIDMEGSPPILDSPAPCYSMLGGPETALWTASPCPAGATRDVIAIGSSEGVYMLDSRGDLLQHHRLREDVRSIDWLTPTVAVGGTKSGPVYLWDARAVGTSLRFKHTSGVTGVRSLGDGSRVLVSGFKGTSIYDTRMTSRPKGPHTPSPALLRMAPMKTEFPKVSMDVLTDAQLLATADDDNDIQLHSLSSGKLMGSLNGANPSKEKGRIHRMRFVHSPDDRPTLMSAITSLHQSIATDKAIHHDLRLLFTRRITNPQTALSTRDSSTHLTATSAKPLHTRTTTAATMSDAEDDYMSMSFADPPPPTNPKTSLQRHQERLRIASLKSHPATKKQLEAEAEATREKALATSTLTPTSKGAQMMAKMGFKGGALGKSANARTEPIEINVKEGKGGIGMDNEKKRKIREAMEELQGKEKKQKAEEGEYRIRVAAEREEKKKEGQWWGAMKVCEKLDTEEEEEKTGRKVEVSAKRANLLWRNLAMQREQRDRDRVLRKGALDSLSSRYRDDEADADDKLAMGTEIEEYEDEEDKELDDYNALEIGERLDKVVEYLRKTYHYCFWCKYRYPDEQMEGCPGLTEEEHD
;
A
#
# COMPACT_ATOMS: atom_id res chain seq x y z
N MET A 1 47.21 -13.06 -3.28
CA MET A 1 47.78 -13.02 -4.66
C MET A 1 46.66 -13.35 -5.64
N ALA A 2 46.69 -12.85 -6.88
CA ALA A 2 45.73 -13.28 -7.90
C ALA A 2 46.06 -14.72 -8.34
N GLN A 3 45.09 -15.63 -8.21
CA GLN A 3 45.23 -17.01 -8.69
C GLN A 3 45.27 -17.01 -10.23
N ARG A 4 46.17 -17.79 -10.82
CA ARG A 4 46.34 -17.86 -12.28
C ARG A 4 45.44 -18.94 -12.85
N GLU A 5 44.56 -18.59 -13.77
CA GLU A 5 43.77 -19.58 -14.51
C GLU A 5 44.71 -20.43 -15.39
N ILE A 6 44.88 -21.71 -15.04
CA ILE A 6 45.69 -22.66 -15.83
C ILE A 6 44.77 -23.35 -16.86
N PRO A 7 45.06 -23.29 -18.17
CA PRO A 7 44.28 -23.97 -19.19
C PRO A 7 44.15 -25.48 -18.92
N GLY A 8 42.94 -26.01 -18.99
CA GLY A 8 42.65 -27.43 -18.70
C GLY A 8 42.48 -27.78 -17.22
N PHE A 9 42.64 -26.84 -16.29
CA PHE A 9 42.48 -27.08 -14.85
C PHE A 9 41.43 -26.16 -14.21
N TYR A 10 40.73 -26.69 -13.20
CA TYR A 10 39.82 -25.99 -12.30
C TYR A 10 40.52 -25.78 -10.95
N TYR A 11 40.35 -24.61 -10.32
CA TYR A 11 40.90 -24.35 -9.00
C TYR A 11 39.80 -24.45 -7.93
N ASP A 12 39.91 -25.43 -7.03
CA ASP A 12 38.98 -25.58 -5.91
C ASP A 12 39.49 -24.73 -4.73
N ALA A 13 38.80 -23.63 -4.45
CA ALA A 13 39.18 -22.68 -3.41
C ALA A 13 39.08 -23.26 -1.98
N GLU A 14 38.25 -24.28 -1.75
CA GLU A 14 38.14 -24.96 -0.45
C GLU A 14 39.34 -25.89 -0.19
N LYS A 15 39.90 -26.48 -1.26
CA LYS A 15 41.01 -27.45 -1.18
C LYS A 15 42.37 -26.85 -1.53
N GLY A 16 42.39 -25.57 -1.96
CA GLY A 16 43.59 -24.82 -2.33
C GLY A 16 44.35 -25.35 -3.55
N LYS A 17 43.75 -26.25 -4.34
CA LYS A 17 44.42 -27.08 -5.35
C LYS A 17 43.77 -26.99 -6.73
N TYR A 18 44.59 -27.21 -7.75
CA TYR A 18 44.13 -27.37 -9.14
C TYR A 18 43.75 -28.84 -9.39
N PHE A 19 42.58 -29.06 -9.98
CA PHE A 19 42.07 -30.34 -10.45
C PHE A 19 41.98 -30.29 -11.98
N GLN A 20 42.33 -31.36 -12.67
CA GLN A 20 42.19 -31.43 -14.13
C GLN A 20 40.70 -31.43 -14.49
N VAL A 21 40.29 -30.66 -15.51
CA VAL A 21 38.90 -30.64 -15.98
C VAL A 21 38.63 -31.94 -16.74
N GLN A 22 37.70 -32.74 -16.23
CA GLN A 22 37.37 -34.06 -16.77
C GLN A 22 36.04 -34.06 -17.52
N ALA A 23 35.87 -34.99 -18.45
CA ALA A 23 34.60 -35.23 -19.13
C ALA A 23 33.53 -35.72 -18.13
N ASN A 24 32.26 -35.41 -18.38
CA ASN A 24 31.15 -35.69 -17.48
C ASN A 24 31.00 -37.19 -17.11
N HIS A 25 31.45 -38.11 -17.96
CA HIS A 25 31.38 -39.56 -17.72
C HIS A 25 32.60 -40.13 -16.95
N ILE A 26 33.62 -39.31 -16.70
CA ILE A 26 34.84 -39.68 -15.94
C ILE A 26 34.82 -39.02 -14.56
N ALA A 27 34.32 -37.78 -14.48
CA ALA A 27 34.17 -37.06 -13.23
C ALA A 27 33.08 -37.70 -12.36
N PRO A 28 33.28 -37.89 -11.04
CA PRO A 28 32.23 -38.32 -10.13
C PRO A 28 31.00 -37.41 -10.18
N GLN A 29 29.81 -37.98 -9.95
CA GLN A 29 28.57 -37.21 -9.91
C GLN A 29 28.67 -36.04 -8.91
N GLY A 30 28.24 -34.85 -9.33
CA GLY A 30 28.35 -33.62 -8.53
C GLY A 30 29.74 -32.96 -8.50
N ALA A 31 30.78 -33.51 -9.12
CA ALA A 31 32.13 -32.93 -9.08
C ALA A 31 32.20 -31.52 -9.70
N LYS A 32 32.70 -30.54 -8.93
CA LYS A 32 32.88 -29.14 -9.36
C LYS A 32 33.77 -28.98 -10.61
N TYR A 33 34.73 -29.89 -10.79
CA TYR A 33 35.71 -29.89 -11.89
C TYR A 33 35.24 -30.63 -13.17
N SER A 34 33.98 -31.08 -13.26
CA SER A 34 33.44 -31.62 -14.51
C SER A 34 33.34 -30.53 -15.59
N HIS A 35 33.54 -30.90 -16.85
CA HIS A 35 33.55 -29.94 -17.96
C HIS A 35 32.28 -29.08 -18.04
N GLU A 36 31.12 -29.67 -17.76
CA GLU A 36 29.85 -28.93 -17.73
C GLU A 36 29.72 -27.98 -16.52
N ASN A 37 30.12 -28.41 -15.32
CA ASN A 37 30.06 -27.54 -14.13
C ASN A 37 31.02 -26.36 -14.26
N VAL A 38 32.23 -26.59 -14.78
CA VAL A 38 33.20 -25.52 -15.10
C VAL A 38 32.66 -24.57 -16.18
N ARG A 39 31.92 -25.07 -17.18
CA ARG A 39 31.23 -24.25 -18.19
C ARG A 39 30.11 -23.41 -17.57
N LYS A 40 29.24 -24.02 -16.76
CA LYS A 40 28.15 -23.35 -16.03
C LYS A 40 28.68 -22.27 -15.07
N GLU A 41 29.77 -22.53 -14.34
CA GLU A 41 30.38 -21.54 -13.45
C GLU A 41 31.03 -20.38 -14.22
N LYS A 42 31.75 -20.66 -15.32
CA LYS A 42 32.30 -19.60 -16.20
C LYS A 42 31.20 -18.73 -16.82
N GLU A 43 30.07 -19.32 -17.22
CA GLU A 43 28.87 -18.62 -17.68
C GLU A 43 28.29 -17.71 -16.59
N GLN A 44 28.09 -18.23 -15.37
CA GLN A 44 27.60 -17.45 -14.23
C GLN A 44 28.57 -16.32 -13.86
N SER A 45 29.88 -16.58 -13.85
CA SER A 45 30.93 -15.57 -13.61
C SER A 45 30.90 -14.47 -14.67
N ARG A 46 30.74 -14.83 -15.95
CA ARG A 46 30.53 -13.89 -17.07
C ARG A 46 29.25 -13.06 -16.90
N LYS A 47 28.14 -13.68 -16.47
CA LYS A 47 26.86 -13.00 -16.18
C LYS A 47 26.99 -12.03 -14.99
N ARG A 48 27.64 -12.45 -13.89
CA ARG A 48 27.96 -11.60 -12.73
C ARG A 48 28.83 -10.41 -13.14
N LYS A 49 29.95 -10.64 -13.85
CA LYS A 49 30.84 -9.58 -14.39
C LYS A 49 30.08 -8.61 -15.29
N ARG A 50 29.22 -9.09 -16.21
CA ARG A 50 28.38 -8.23 -17.08
C ARG A 50 27.36 -7.41 -16.29
N SER A 51 26.70 -7.98 -15.29
CA SER A 51 25.74 -7.26 -14.44
C SER A 51 26.43 -6.22 -13.54
N ALA A 52 27.61 -6.53 -12.99
CA ALA A 52 28.43 -5.61 -12.21
C ALA A 52 28.91 -4.44 -13.07
N ALA A 53 29.44 -4.71 -14.28
CA ALA A 53 29.86 -3.67 -15.21
C ALA A 53 28.66 -2.80 -15.68
N MET A 54 27.48 -3.38 -15.90
CA MET A 54 26.27 -2.63 -16.21
C MET A 54 25.80 -1.75 -15.03
N LYS A 55 25.86 -2.28 -13.79
CA LYS A 55 25.57 -1.52 -12.57
C LYS A 55 26.56 -0.36 -12.39
N GLN A 56 27.86 -0.62 -12.50
CA GLN A 56 28.90 0.40 -12.36
C GLN A 56 28.79 1.45 -13.47
N LYS A 57 28.50 1.06 -14.71
CA LYS A 57 28.21 1.99 -15.81
C LYS A 57 26.98 2.85 -15.51
N ARG A 58 25.91 2.26 -14.98
CA ARG A 58 24.70 3.01 -14.55
C ARG A 58 25.05 3.99 -13.44
N GLU A 59 25.80 3.57 -12.41
CA GLU A 59 26.23 4.41 -11.29
C GLU A 59 27.17 5.54 -11.71
N MET A 60 28.00 5.36 -12.75
CA MET A 60 28.82 6.42 -13.35
C MET A 60 28.01 7.36 -14.27
N GLN A 61 26.89 6.90 -14.85
CA GLN A 61 26.05 7.69 -15.76
C GLN A 61 24.90 8.41 -15.06
N THR A 62 24.44 7.94 -13.89
CA THR A 62 23.47 8.65 -13.05
C THR A 62 24.17 9.55 -12.05
N VAL A 63 23.86 10.86 -12.06
CA VAL A 63 24.34 11.79 -11.03
C VAL A 63 23.93 11.29 -9.64
N ARG A 64 24.92 10.92 -8.82
CA ARG A 64 24.70 10.47 -7.45
C ARG A 64 24.26 11.66 -6.61
N ARG A 65 22.99 11.65 -6.17
CA ARG A 65 22.42 12.70 -5.31
C ARG A 65 23.16 12.77 -3.98
N SER A 66 23.17 13.97 -3.38
CA SER A 66 23.76 14.18 -2.07
C SER A 66 22.93 13.47 -0.99
N ARG A 67 23.61 12.79 -0.06
CA ARG A 67 22.97 12.07 1.07
C ARG A 67 22.07 12.97 1.94
N VAL A 68 22.26 14.29 1.86
CA VAL A 68 21.41 15.28 2.53
C VAL A 68 19.96 15.22 2.02
N LEU A 69 19.72 14.92 0.74
CA LEU A 69 18.36 14.76 0.19
C LEU A 69 17.66 13.45 0.61
N ASP A 70 18.41 12.53 1.24
CA ASP A 70 17.89 11.32 1.88
C ASP A 70 17.77 11.49 3.40
N SER A 71 18.08 12.67 3.95
CA SER A 71 17.93 12.96 5.38
C SER A 71 16.48 13.31 5.74
N ALA A 72 16.04 12.81 6.90
CA ALA A 72 14.72 13.08 7.47
C ALA A 72 14.39 14.58 7.54
N SER A 73 15.32 15.39 8.05
CA SER A 73 15.15 16.85 8.20
C SER A 73 15.06 17.59 6.87
N ALA A 74 15.71 17.10 5.80
CA ALA A 74 15.57 17.71 4.48
C ALA A 74 14.16 17.57 3.90
N ALA A 75 13.33 16.61 4.33
CA ALA A 75 11.99 16.33 3.78
C ALA A 75 10.98 17.50 3.87
N GLY A 76 11.26 18.52 4.68
CA GLY A 76 10.51 19.78 4.68
C GLY A 76 10.82 20.70 3.48
N ILE A 77 12.06 20.67 2.98
CA ILE A 77 12.64 21.74 2.14
C ILE A 77 12.23 21.64 0.65
N GLY A 78 10.94 21.93 0.37
CA GLY A 78 10.39 22.50 -0.87
C GLY A 78 10.57 21.80 -2.24
N LEU A 79 11.80 21.46 -2.63
CA LEU A 79 12.23 21.19 -4.02
C LEU A 79 11.98 19.75 -4.50
N TRP A 80 10.81 19.20 -4.21
CA TRP A 80 10.48 17.79 -4.47
C TRP A 80 10.13 17.48 -5.93
N ARG A 81 9.55 18.46 -6.63
CA ARG A 81 9.19 18.37 -8.05
C ARG A 81 10.46 18.28 -8.91
N GLU A 82 11.45 19.14 -8.62
CA GLU A 82 12.76 19.15 -9.28
C GLU A 82 13.61 17.91 -8.93
N GLN A 83 13.33 17.27 -7.79
CA GLN A 83 13.88 15.96 -7.45
C GLN A 83 13.15 14.79 -8.14
N GLY A 84 12.06 15.00 -8.87
CA GLY A 84 11.33 13.93 -9.57
C GLY A 84 10.81 12.81 -8.65
N ARG A 85 10.64 13.08 -7.34
CA ARG A 85 10.00 12.15 -6.40
C ARG A 85 8.49 12.32 -6.48
N SER A 86 7.74 11.20 -6.55
CA SER A 86 6.27 11.24 -6.54
C SER A 86 5.75 11.81 -5.21
N HIS A 87 4.60 12.50 -5.25
CA HIS A 87 3.98 13.12 -4.07
C HIS A 87 3.82 12.14 -2.91
N PHE A 88 3.44 10.89 -3.20
CA PHE A 88 3.30 9.82 -2.22
C PHE A 88 4.64 9.45 -1.54
N ALA A 89 5.73 9.30 -2.30
CA ALA A 89 7.05 9.00 -1.75
C ALA A 89 7.60 10.15 -0.87
N ASN A 90 7.28 11.41 -1.21
CA ASN A 90 7.62 12.56 -0.39
C ASN A 90 6.82 12.58 0.93
N TYR A 91 5.55 12.16 0.89
CA TYR A 91 4.71 12.06 2.08
C TYR A 91 5.19 10.95 3.02
N GLU A 92 5.46 9.75 2.49
CA GLU A 92 6.03 8.64 3.26
C GLU A 92 7.38 9.01 3.90
N ALA A 93 8.25 9.74 3.17
CA ALA A 93 9.52 10.24 3.72
C ALA A 93 9.33 11.25 4.87
N ARG A 94 8.25 12.05 4.88
CA ARG A 94 7.92 12.96 5.99
C ARG A 94 7.40 12.20 7.22
N ILE A 95 6.55 11.19 7.04
CA ILE A 95 6.09 10.34 8.14
C ILE A 95 7.30 9.60 8.75
N ALA A 96 8.17 9.01 7.94
CA ALA A 96 9.39 8.35 8.41
C ALA A 96 10.34 9.34 9.12
N ALA A 97 10.47 10.57 8.61
CA ALA A 97 11.25 11.62 9.25
C ALA A 97 10.70 12.02 10.63
N MET A 98 9.39 12.03 10.80
CA MET A 98 8.71 12.35 12.06
C MET A 98 8.77 11.18 13.05
N ALA A 99 8.52 9.95 12.58
CA ALA A 99 8.68 8.72 13.36
C ALA A 99 10.11 8.59 13.93
N ALA A 100 11.14 8.99 13.16
CA ALA A 100 12.53 8.99 13.59
C ALA A 100 12.91 10.09 14.62
N GLN A 101 12.01 11.03 14.94
CA GLN A 101 12.25 12.08 15.95
C GLN A 101 11.76 11.69 17.36
N PHE A 102 10.93 10.65 17.48
CA PHE A 102 10.63 9.99 18.75
C PHE A 102 11.83 9.10 19.13
N GLN A 103 12.73 9.61 19.98
CA GLN A 103 13.94 8.91 20.42
C GLN A 103 14.30 9.29 21.86
N GLY A 104 14.44 8.28 22.71
CA GLY A 104 14.54 8.46 24.16
C GLY A 104 13.17 8.29 24.84
N TYR A 105 13.20 7.98 26.13
CA TYR A 105 12.02 7.93 26.98
C TYR A 105 12.32 8.68 28.29
N GLU A 106 11.32 9.34 28.85
CA GLU A 106 11.38 9.96 30.18
C GLU A 106 10.36 9.28 31.11
N THR A 107 10.75 9.06 32.37
CA THR A 107 9.95 8.29 33.35
C THR A 107 9.24 9.23 34.31
N LEU A 108 7.91 9.41 34.19
CA LEU A 108 7.12 10.07 35.24
C LEU A 108 6.81 9.05 36.34
N SER A 109 7.62 9.04 37.39
CA SER A 109 7.28 8.33 38.63
C SER A 109 6.36 9.20 39.49
N LEU A 110 5.15 8.71 39.76
CA LEU A 110 4.20 9.38 40.62
C LEU A 110 4.29 8.77 42.03
N LYS A 111 4.10 9.60 43.04
CA LYS A 111 4.00 9.13 44.43
C LYS A 111 2.65 8.42 44.59
N SER A 112 2.65 7.22 45.15
CA SER A 112 1.37 6.60 45.57
C SER A 112 0.78 7.35 46.76
N CYS A 113 -0.51 7.16 47.01
CA CYS A 113 -1.13 7.66 48.23
C CYS A 113 -0.62 6.84 49.43
N GLU A 114 0.06 7.48 50.39
CA GLU A 114 0.70 6.82 51.54
C GLU A 114 -0.26 5.96 52.37
N SER A 115 -1.56 6.25 52.33
CA SER A 115 -2.61 5.53 53.07
C SER A 115 -3.06 4.21 52.44
N CYS A 116 -2.81 3.98 51.14
CA CYS A 116 -3.44 2.84 50.44
C CYS A 116 -2.68 1.51 50.56
N GLY A 117 -1.35 1.54 50.77
CA GLY A 117 -0.50 0.38 51.07
C GLY A 117 -0.47 -0.76 50.02
N LYS A 118 -1.16 -0.60 48.90
CA LYS A 118 -1.33 -1.62 47.84
C LYS A 118 -0.67 -1.14 46.55
N ARG A 119 -0.43 -2.09 45.64
CA ARG A 119 -0.03 -1.80 44.25
C ARG A 119 -1.29 -1.48 43.45
N ASP A 120 -1.37 -0.30 42.88
CA ASP A 120 -2.41 0.07 41.92
C ASP A 120 -1.88 -0.11 40.49
N ASN A 121 -2.72 -0.59 39.58
CA ASN A 121 -2.45 -0.65 38.15
C ASN A 121 -3.11 0.56 37.46
N ILE A 122 -2.45 1.15 36.47
CA ILE A 122 -3.06 2.16 35.59
C ILE A 122 -3.73 1.43 34.42
N HIS A 123 -5.06 1.45 34.36
CA HIS A 123 -5.84 0.77 33.32
C HIS A 123 -6.01 1.64 32.06
N ASP A 124 -6.28 2.93 32.26
CA ASP A 124 -6.47 3.96 31.23
C ASP A 124 -6.05 5.32 31.83
N PHE A 125 -5.78 6.31 30.99
CA PHE A 125 -5.51 7.68 31.41
C PHE A 125 -6.03 8.66 30.37
N PHE A 126 -6.55 9.81 30.79
CA PHE A 126 -6.98 10.91 29.92
C PHE A 126 -6.15 12.15 30.27
N ILE A 127 -5.93 13.04 29.31
CA ILE A 127 -5.18 14.28 29.50
C ILE A 127 -6.09 15.43 29.15
N ASP A 128 -6.13 16.43 30.02
CA ASP A 128 -7.00 17.59 29.94
C ASP A 128 -6.19 18.82 29.50
N ASP A 129 -6.31 19.16 28.22
CA ASP A 129 -5.55 20.25 27.59
C ASP A 129 -5.91 21.66 28.11
N GLU A 130 -7.01 21.84 28.85
CA GLU A 130 -7.38 23.14 29.46
C GLU A 130 -6.94 23.27 30.93
N LEU A 131 -6.66 22.15 31.62
CA LEU A 131 -6.22 22.11 33.02
C LEU A 131 -4.75 21.68 33.19
N ASP A 132 -4.03 21.43 32.07
CA ASP A 132 -2.73 20.75 31.95
C ASP A 132 -2.57 19.59 32.95
N ALA A 133 -3.58 18.70 32.95
CA ALA A 133 -3.76 17.69 33.99
C ALA A 133 -3.97 16.28 33.44
N ILE A 134 -3.49 15.29 34.18
CA ILE A 134 -3.62 13.87 33.86
C ILE A 134 -4.67 13.24 34.78
N LEU A 135 -5.74 12.71 34.19
CA LEU A 135 -6.69 11.82 34.86
C LEU A 135 -6.26 10.37 34.67
N MET A 136 -6.26 9.58 35.74
CA MET A 136 -5.81 8.19 35.74
C MET A 136 -6.88 7.25 36.31
N ALA A 137 -7.12 6.15 35.60
CA ALA A 137 -7.90 5.01 36.08
C ALA A 137 -6.99 4.06 36.87
N LEU A 138 -6.94 4.21 38.19
CA LEU A 138 -6.22 3.30 39.09
C LEU A 138 -7.11 2.12 39.50
N GLY A 139 -6.58 0.90 39.51
CA GLY A 139 -7.28 -0.31 39.95
C GLY A 139 -6.39 -1.25 40.78
N SER A 140 -6.92 -1.75 41.90
CA SER A 140 -6.20 -2.68 42.79
C SER A 140 -7.13 -3.74 43.38
N ARG A 141 -7.44 -4.77 42.57
CA ARG A 141 -8.16 -5.99 42.95
C ARG A 141 -9.42 -5.71 43.75
N ASN A 142 -10.47 -5.30 43.03
CA ASN A 142 -11.80 -4.98 43.56
C ASN A 142 -11.84 -3.63 44.30
N PHE A 143 -10.97 -2.70 43.89
CA PHE A 143 -11.10 -1.28 44.23
C PHE A 143 -10.50 -0.42 43.12
N GLY A 144 -11.32 0.43 42.52
CA GLY A 144 -10.89 1.38 41.51
C GLY A 144 -10.98 2.81 42.02
N ARG A 145 -10.10 3.71 41.56
CA ARG A 145 -10.26 5.15 41.77
C ARG A 145 -9.79 5.98 40.58
N VAL A 146 -10.53 7.06 40.30
CA VAL A 146 -10.14 8.08 39.32
C VAL A 146 -9.29 9.10 40.07
N GLN A 147 -8.05 9.27 39.66
CA GLN A 147 -7.10 10.19 40.28
C GLN A 147 -6.72 11.31 39.29
N PHE A 148 -6.80 12.56 39.73
CA PHE A 148 -6.40 13.76 39.02
C PHE A 148 -5.01 14.19 39.47
N LEU A 149 -4.16 14.55 38.52
CA LEU A 149 -2.79 15.04 38.72
C LEU A 149 -2.62 16.33 37.90
N GLY A 150 -2.58 17.49 38.56
CA GLY A 150 -2.27 18.78 37.91
C GLY A 150 -0.79 19.14 38.00
N GLU A 151 -0.42 20.29 37.43
CA GLU A 151 0.97 20.82 37.33
C GLU A 151 1.81 20.68 38.63
N SER A 152 1.19 20.95 39.78
CA SER A 152 1.82 20.89 41.11
C SER A 152 2.27 19.49 41.57
N GLN A 153 2.03 18.44 40.77
CA GLN A 153 2.25 17.02 41.10
C GLN A 153 1.45 16.51 42.31
N ASN A 154 0.51 17.32 42.84
CA ASN A 154 -0.44 16.89 43.85
C ASN A 154 -1.52 16.02 43.19
N ALA A 155 -1.78 14.86 43.80
CA ALA A 155 -2.70 13.86 43.28
C ALA A 155 -3.99 13.81 44.12
N TYR A 156 -5.14 13.99 43.49
CA TYR A 156 -6.46 14.04 44.13
C TYR A 156 -7.37 12.93 43.62
N ASP A 157 -7.96 12.16 44.53
CA ASP A 157 -8.91 11.10 44.19
C ASP A 157 -10.32 11.72 43.99
N ILE A 158 -10.82 11.68 42.75
CA ILE A 158 -12.12 12.26 42.33
C ILE A 158 -13.28 11.31 42.59
N ALA A 159 -13.11 10.02 42.25
CA ALA A 159 -14.17 9.03 42.29
C ALA A 159 -13.63 7.67 42.74
N ALA A 160 -14.44 6.90 43.47
CA ALA A 160 -14.10 5.56 43.95
C ALA A 160 -15.12 4.51 43.48
N PHE A 161 -14.63 3.31 43.17
CA PHE A 161 -15.38 2.18 42.64
C PHE A 161 -15.09 0.92 43.46
N ARG A 162 -16.10 0.05 43.62
CA ARG A 162 -15.94 -1.28 44.24
C ARG A 162 -15.34 -2.33 43.29
N SER A 163 -14.97 -1.91 42.10
CA SER A 163 -14.47 -2.72 40.99
C SER A 163 -13.39 -1.94 40.24
N ASP A 164 -12.53 -2.64 39.52
CA ASP A 164 -11.46 -2.00 38.76
C ASP A 164 -12.04 -1.16 37.60
N ILE A 165 -11.40 -0.04 37.27
CA ILE A 165 -11.86 0.90 36.23
C ILE A 165 -11.39 0.42 34.85
N SER A 166 -12.26 0.44 33.84
CA SER A 166 -11.96 0.03 32.46
C SER A 166 -11.56 1.17 31.55
N SER A 167 -12.15 2.37 31.71
CA SER A 167 -11.79 3.54 30.91
C SER A 167 -12.16 4.86 31.58
N VAL A 168 -11.46 5.94 31.21
CA VAL A 168 -11.72 7.32 31.64
C VAL A 168 -11.69 8.27 30.43
N SER A 169 -12.67 9.17 30.37
CA SER A 169 -12.82 10.14 29.29
C SER A 169 -13.55 11.42 29.71
N ILE A 170 -13.08 12.58 29.26
CA ILE A 170 -13.82 13.84 29.35
C ILE A 170 -14.57 14.08 28.02
N SER A 171 -15.82 14.56 28.08
CA SER A 171 -16.58 15.02 26.92
C SER A 171 -16.28 16.49 26.56
N SER A 172 -16.57 16.88 25.33
CA SER A 172 -16.55 18.28 24.87
C SER A 172 -17.44 19.24 25.69
N SER A 173 -18.34 18.72 26.53
CA SER A 173 -19.15 19.45 27.51
C SER A 173 -18.47 19.72 28.86
N ARG A 174 -17.21 19.29 29.04
CA ARG A 174 -16.52 19.10 30.33
C ARG A 174 -17.12 18.05 31.27
N THR A 175 -18.00 17.18 30.78
CA THR A 175 -18.47 16.01 31.55
C THR A 175 -17.38 14.93 31.62
N LEU A 176 -16.91 14.62 32.83
CA LEU A 176 -16.06 13.47 33.13
C LEU A 176 -16.90 12.19 33.18
N VAL A 177 -16.41 11.14 32.52
CA VAL A 177 -16.98 9.79 32.51
C VAL A 177 -15.91 8.77 32.91
N ALA A 178 -16.25 7.87 33.82
CA ALA A 178 -15.46 6.69 34.15
C ALA A 178 -16.32 5.43 34.24
N THR A 179 -15.85 4.32 33.69
CA THR A 179 -16.58 3.02 33.67
C THR A 179 -15.81 1.96 34.44
N SER A 180 -16.50 1.06 35.15
CA SER A 180 -15.86 -0.12 35.76
C SER A 180 -16.06 -1.42 34.97
N TYR A 181 -15.14 -2.36 35.16
CA TYR A 181 -15.30 -3.75 34.74
C TYR A 181 -15.16 -4.69 35.93
N ASP A 182 -16.16 -5.56 36.10
CA ASP A 182 -16.11 -6.74 36.96
C ASP A 182 -17.13 -7.76 36.40
N ARG A 183 -17.13 -8.97 36.94
CA ARG A 183 -18.24 -9.93 36.87
C ARG A 183 -18.92 -10.14 38.23
N GLN A 184 -18.29 -9.75 39.33
CA GLN A 184 -18.82 -9.90 40.69
C GLN A 184 -19.76 -8.74 41.08
N HIS A 185 -19.67 -7.62 40.37
CA HIS A 185 -20.44 -6.41 40.60
C HIS A 185 -21.00 -5.89 39.27
N PRO A 186 -22.18 -5.23 39.25
CA PRO A 186 -22.74 -4.68 38.02
C PRO A 186 -21.87 -3.57 37.45
N GLY A 187 -22.08 -3.24 36.18
CA GLY A 187 -21.39 -2.15 35.51
C GLY A 187 -21.76 -0.78 36.07
N ASN A 188 -20.81 -0.13 36.76
CA ASN A 188 -20.98 1.24 37.24
C ASN A 188 -20.42 2.24 36.23
N VAL A 189 -21.16 3.32 36.00
CA VAL A 189 -20.67 4.54 35.35
C VAL A 189 -20.66 5.66 36.37
N PHE A 190 -19.52 6.32 36.54
CA PHE A 190 -19.45 7.62 37.20
C PHE A 190 -19.55 8.71 36.14
N VAL A 191 -20.43 9.68 36.35
CA VAL A 191 -20.59 10.86 35.48
C VAL A 191 -20.66 12.11 36.35
N ALA A 192 -19.85 13.12 36.03
CA ALA A 192 -19.81 14.40 36.76
C ALA A 192 -19.42 15.54 35.80
N GLY A 193 -19.98 16.74 35.97
CA GLY A 193 -19.40 17.94 35.37
C GLY A 193 -18.04 18.26 36.00
N MET A 194 -17.11 18.81 35.22
CA MET A 194 -15.91 19.48 35.75
C MET A 194 -15.95 20.97 35.43
N ALA A 195 -15.63 21.81 36.41
CA ALA A 195 -15.45 23.24 36.18
C ALA A 195 -14.26 23.52 35.25
N GLY A 196 -14.38 24.58 34.44
CA GLY A 196 -13.31 25.06 33.54
C GLY A 196 -12.28 25.99 34.20
N SER A 197 -12.40 26.25 35.50
CA SER A 197 -11.41 26.97 36.30
C SER A 197 -11.03 26.17 37.55
N ILE A 198 -9.75 26.23 37.90
CA ILE A 198 -9.23 25.83 39.21
C ILE A 198 -8.98 27.13 39.96
N ASP A 199 -9.90 27.49 40.87
CA ASP A 199 -9.95 28.83 41.48
C ASP A 199 -8.80 29.11 42.48
N MET A 200 -7.95 28.11 42.75
CA MET A 200 -6.79 28.21 43.64
C MET A 200 -5.73 27.16 43.25
N GLU A 201 -4.46 27.56 43.09
CA GLU A 201 -3.35 26.67 42.70
C GLU A 201 -3.33 25.38 43.53
N GLY A 202 -3.52 24.24 42.86
CA GLY A 202 -3.49 22.92 43.50
C GLY A 202 -4.75 22.53 44.28
N SER A 203 -5.89 23.21 44.11
CA SER A 203 -7.21 22.66 44.51
C SER A 203 -7.71 21.60 43.51
N PRO A 204 -8.51 20.60 43.92
CA PRO A 204 -9.14 19.66 42.99
C PRO A 204 -10.18 20.38 42.11
N PRO A 205 -10.40 19.92 40.86
CA PRO A 205 -11.42 20.52 39.99
C PRO A 205 -12.81 20.41 40.63
N ILE A 206 -13.56 21.52 40.62
CA ILE A 206 -14.90 21.56 41.21
C ILE A 206 -15.83 20.67 40.36
N LEU A 207 -16.41 19.64 41.00
CA LEU A 207 -17.35 18.71 40.38
C LEU A 207 -18.75 19.32 40.33
N ASP A 208 -18.90 20.32 39.48
CA ASP A 208 -20.11 21.13 39.36
C ASP A 208 -21.17 20.49 38.44
N SER A 209 -22.32 21.16 38.28
CA SER A 209 -23.49 20.61 37.56
C SER A 209 -23.16 20.03 36.16
N PRO A 210 -23.52 18.77 35.84
CA PRO A 210 -24.32 17.84 36.65
C PRO A 210 -23.54 17.23 37.82
N ALA A 211 -24.18 17.26 38.99
CA ALA A 211 -23.62 16.75 40.24
C ALA A 211 -23.19 15.27 40.11
N PRO A 212 -22.06 14.87 40.73
CA PRO A 212 -21.44 13.57 40.53
C PRO A 212 -22.40 12.41 40.84
N CYS A 213 -22.74 11.64 39.80
CA CYS A 213 -23.70 10.55 39.87
C CYS A 213 -23.06 9.20 39.53
N TYR A 214 -23.60 8.14 40.14
CA TYR A 214 -23.24 6.76 39.84
C TYR A 214 -24.44 6.05 39.20
N SER A 215 -24.41 5.91 37.87
CA SER A 215 -25.42 5.17 37.11
C SER A 215 -25.06 3.69 37.01
N MET A 216 -25.96 2.83 37.48
CA MET A 216 -25.85 1.36 37.38
C MET A 216 -26.43 0.90 36.04
N LEU A 217 -25.67 0.19 35.20
CA LEU A 217 -26.13 -0.21 33.86
C LEU A 217 -26.25 -1.74 33.67
N GLY A 218 -27.48 -2.19 33.46
CA GLY A 218 -27.82 -3.56 33.03
C GLY A 218 -27.96 -4.57 34.18
N GLY A 219 -27.74 -5.86 33.88
CA GLY A 219 -27.81 -6.96 34.85
C GLY A 219 -26.64 -7.04 35.84
N PRO A 220 -26.63 -8.04 36.76
CA PRO A 220 -25.58 -8.17 37.78
C PRO A 220 -24.20 -8.57 37.23
N GLU A 221 -24.13 -9.14 36.01
CA GLU A 221 -22.90 -9.60 35.37
C GLU A 221 -22.41 -8.67 34.23
N THR A 222 -22.89 -7.42 34.18
CA THR A 222 -22.54 -6.48 33.10
C THR A 222 -21.17 -5.85 33.30
N ALA A 223 -20.22 -6.23 32.46
CA ALA A 223 -18.94 -5.55 32.38
C ALA A 223 -19.00 -4.44 31.33
N LEU A 224 -18.58 -3.22 31.71
CA LEU A 224 -18.43 -2.08 30.80
C LEU A 224 -16.96 -1.99 30.38
N TRP A 225 -16.69 -2.01 29.07
CA TRP A 225 -15.34 -2.14 28.52
C TRP A 225 -14.71 -0.80 28.13
N THR A 226 -15.55 0.19 27.79
CA THR A 226 -15.12 1.49 27.28
C THR A 226 -16.26 2.50 27.37
N ALA A 227 -15.95 3.75 27.71
CA ALA A 227 -16.73 4.93 27.35
C ALA A 227 -16.07 5.65 26.18
N SER A 228 -16.88 6.34 25.38
CA SER A 228 -16.46 7.25 24.32
C SER A 228 -17.49 8.39 24.24
N PRO A 229 -17.18 9.60 24.73
CA PRO A 229 -18.06 10.76 24.61
C PRO A 229 -18.05 11.30 23.18
N CYS A 230 -19.14 11.93 22.76
CA CYS A 230 -19.23 12.44 21.39
C CYS A 230 -18.24 13.59 21.13
N PRO A 231 -17.58 13.64 19.96
CA PRO A 231 -16.67 14.70 19.59
C PRO A 231 -17.42 16.02 19.36
N ALA A 232 -16.71 17.13 19.53
CA ALA A 232 -17.26 18.48 19.39
C ALA A 232 -18.02 18.68 18.06
N GLY A 233 -19.14 19.38 18.13
CA GLY A 233 -20.06 19.59 17.00
C GLY A 233 -21.31 18.70 17.00
N ALA A 234 -21.53 17.91 18.06
CA ALA A 234 -22.82 17.25 18.30
C ALA A 234 -23.89 18.27 18.75
N THR A 235 -25.17 17.97 18.49
CA THR A 235 -26.32 18.80 18.95
C THR A 235 -26.84 18.42 20.34
N ARG A 236 -26.33 17.31 20.89
CA ARG A 236 -26.51 16.83 22.26
C ARG A 236 -25.21 16.17 22.67
N ASP A 237 -24.81 16.31 23.92
CA ASP A 237 -23.71 15.52 24.46
C ASP A 237 -24.20 14.09 24.72
N VAL A 238 -23.61 13.13 24.02
CA VAL A 238 -23.99 11.71 24.09
C VAL A 238 -22.75 10.86 24.36
N ILE A 239 -22.83 10.05 25.41
CA ILE A 239 -21.75 9.19 25.87
C ILE A 239 -22.07 7.76 25.45
N ALA A 240 -21.27 7.19 24.54
CA ALA A 240 -21.43 5.81 24.08
C ALA A 240 -20.58 4.85 24.94
N ILE A 241 -21.20 3.81 25.48
CA ILE A 241 -20.56 2.87 26.41
C ILE A 241 -20.71 1.43 25.88
N GLY A 242 -19.57 0.76 25.67
CA GLY A 242 -19.51 -0.64 25.22
C GLY A 242 -19.58 -1.62 26.39
N SER A 243 -20.45 -2.62 26.30
CA SER A 243 -20.70 -3.59 27.37
C SER A 243 -20.72 -5.04 26.87
N SER A 244 -20.90 -6.01 27.78
CA SER A 244 -21.24 -7.39 27.42
C SER A 244 -22.64 -7.55 26.81
N GLU A 245 -23.59 -6.66 27.11
CA GLU A 245 -24.97 -6.72 26.58
C GLU A 245 -25.18 -5.94 25.27
N GLY A 246 -24.18 -5.18 24.80
CA GLY A 246 -24.26 -4.32 23.61
C GLY A 246 -23.73 -2.92 23.88
N VAL A 247 -24.48 -1.89 23.48
CA VAL A 247 -24.11 -0.47 23.67
C VAL A 247 -25.18 0.31 24.41
N TYR A 248 -24.77 1.02 25.45
CA TYR A 248 -25.57 2.04 26.13
C TYR A 248 -25.20 3.43 25.61
N MET A 249 -26.20 4.29 25.41
CA MET A 249 -26.02 5.71 25.10
C MET A 249 -26.58 6.53 26.27
N LEU A 250 -25.75 7.32 26.93
CA LEU A 250 -26.15 8.22 28.02
C LEU A 250 -26.16 9.68 27.56
N ASP A 251 -26.93 10.52 28.26
CA ASP A 251 -26.76 11.97 28.26
C ASP A 251 -25.57 12.38 29.16
N SER A 252 -25.08 13.60 29.02
CA SER A 252 -24.18 14.33 29.93
C SER A 252 -24.49 14.15 31.42
N ARG A 253 -25.76 13.90 31.78
CA ARG A 253 -26.24 13.72 33.16
C ARG A 253 -26.13 12.28 33.69
N GLY A 254 -25.66 11.34 32.88
CA GLY A 254 -25.65 9.91 33.21
C GLY A 254 -27.01 9.20 33.02
N ASP A 255 -28.04 9.92 32.56
CA ASP A 255 -29.36 9.39 32.20
C ASP A 255 -29.29 8.51 30.94
N LEU A 256 -29.98 7.36 30.94
CA LEU A 256 -29.99 6.42 29.82
C LEU A 256 -30.91 6.89 28.68
N LEU A 257 -30.32 7.23 27.53
CA LEU A 257 -31.05 7.62 26.32
C LEU A 257 -31.48 6.41 25.47
N GLN A 258 -30.57 5.46 25.23
CA GLN A 258 -30.81 4.29 24.38
C GLN A 258 -29.98 3.07 24.81
N HIS A 259 -30.53 1.86 24.64
CA HIS A 259 -29.79 0.60 24.79
C HIS A 259 -29.91 -0.25 23.52
N HIS A 260 -28.79 -0.38 22.80
CA HIS A 260 -28.63 -1.20 21.60
C HIS A 260 -28.14 -2.60 21.97
N ARG A 261 -29.07 -3.49 22.33
CA ARG A 261 -28.77 -4.88 22.74
C ARG A 261 -28.11 -5.70 21.63
N LEU A 262 -27.05 -6.43 21.97
CA LEU A 262 -26.35 -7.40 21.13
C LEU A 262 -26.11 -8.70 21.91
N ARG A 263 -25.73 -9.77 21.19
CA ARG A 263 -25.34 -11.08 21.77
C ARG A 263 -23.82 -11.24 21.92
N GLU A 264 -23.06 -10.16 21.69
CA GLU A 264 -21.60 -10.19 21.60
C GLU A 264 -21.01 -8.98 22.34
N ASP A 265 -19.97 -9.20 23.15
CA ASP A 265 -19.28 -8.12 23.87
C ASP A 265 -18.79 -7.04 22.90
N VAL A 266 -19.20 -5.78 23.12
CA VAL A 266 -18.66 -4.61 22.41
C VAL A 266 -17.42 -4.12 23.15
N ARG A 267 -16.25 -4.39 22.59
CA ARG A 267 -14.94 -4.29 23.26
C ARG A 267 -14.29 -2.91 23.15
N SER A 268 -14.58 -2.20 22.08
CA SER A 268 -14.07 -0.84 21.81
C SER A 268 -15.11 -0.05 21.02
N ILE A 269 -15.24 1.24 21.32
CA ILE A 269 -16.15 2.19 20.68
C ILE A 269 -15.37 3.48 20.39
N ASP A 270 -15.62 4.09 19.23
CA ASP A 270 -15.18 5.45 18.90
C ASP A 270 -16.18 6.12 17.94
N TRP A 271 -16.18 7.44 17.87
CA TRP A 271 -17.14 8.19 17.03
C TRP A 271 -16.60 8.47 15.63
N LEU A 272 -17.33 8.03 14.59
CA LEU A 272 -17.00 8.35 13.20
C LEU A 272 -17.35 9.80 12.85
N THR A 273 -18.49 10.27 13.36
CA THR A 273 -18.97 11.64 13.27
C THR A 273 -19.67 12.00 14.58
N PRO A 274 -19.97 13.28 14.88
CA PRO A 274 -20.73 13.68 16.08
C PRO A 274 -22.18 13.16 16.17
N THR A 275 -22.61 12.26 15.27
CA THR A 275 -23.90 11.57 15.33
C THR A 275 -23.81 10.05 15.14
N VAL A 276 -22.65 9.51 14.73
CA VAL A 276 -22.50 8.07 14.41
C VAL A 276 -21.33 7.47 15.16
N ALA A 277 -21.65 6.57 16.10
CA ALA A 277 -20.70 5.75 16.83
C ALA A 277 -20.36 4.47 16.06
N VAL A 278 -19.14 3.97 16.24
CA VAL A 278 -18.62 2.73 15.67
C VAL A 278 -18.15 1.84 16.81
N GLY A 279 -18.40 0.52 16.74
CA GLY A 279 -17.90 -0.39 17.77
C GLY A 279 -17.53 -1.77 17.26
N GLY A 280 -16.43 -2.27 17.81
CA GLY A 280 -15.87 -3.57 17.49
C GLY A 280 -16.26 -4.63 18.52
N THR A 281 -16.77 -5.76 18.06
CA THR A 281 -17.10 -6.90 18.92
C THR A 281 -15.93 -7.87 19.10
N LYS A 282 -16.00 -8.63 20.19
CA LYS A 282 -15.11 -9.77 20.47
C LYS A 282 -15.06 -10.80 19.33
N SER A 283 -16.11 -10.94 18.52
CA SER A 283 -16.16 -11.90 17.40
C SER A 283 -15.61 -11.37 16.07
N GLY A 284 -15.29 -10.07 15.97
CA GLY A 284 -14.81 -9.42 14.74
C GLY A 284 -15.82 -8.58 13.94
N PRO A 285 -17.15 -8.78 13.99
CA PRO A 285 -18.13 -7.82 13.46
C PRO A 285 -17.94 -6.39 14.00
N VAL A 286 -18.07 -5.41 13.12
CA VAL A 286 -18.05 -3.98 13.43
C VAL A 286 -19.40 -3.36 13.06
N TYR A 287 -20.02 -2.73 14.05
CA TYR A 287 -21.35 -2.13 13.97
C TYR A 287 -21.25 -0.60 13.95
N LEU A 288 -22.27 0.02 13.37
CA LEU A 288 -22.54 1.45 13.42
C LEU A 288 -23.86 1.69 14.14
N TRP A 289 -23.92 2.74 14.95
CA TRP A 289 -25.13 3.24 15.61
C TRP A 289 -25.26 4.75 15.37
N ASP A 290 -26.46 5.20 15.04
CA ASP A 290 -26.77 6.64 14.95
C ASP A 290 -27.38 7.08 16.28
N ALA A 291 -26.79 8.07 16.96
CA ALA A 291 -27.26 8.55 18.25
C ALA A 291 -28.71 9.08 18.20
N ARG A 292 -29.25 9.37 17.00
CA ARG A 292 -30.61 9.86 16.78
C ARG A 292 -31.63 8.73 16.56
N ALA A 293 -31.20 7.47 16.42
CA ALA A 293 -32.09 6.35 16.07
C ALA A 293 -31.68 5.03 16.73
N VAL A 294 -32.67 4.28 17.25
CA VAL A 294 -32.47 2.99 17.94
C VAL A 294 -32.18 1.82 16.96
N GLY A 295 -31.49 2.10 15.86
CA GLY A 295 -31.12 1.14 14.82
C GLY A 295 -29.67 0.72 14.91
N THR A 296 -29.41 -0.59 14.83
CA THR A 296 -28.06 -1.16 14.72
C THR A 296 -27.75 -1.49 13.26
N SER A 297 -26.52 -1.21 12.81
CA SER A 297 -26.10 -1.50 11.43
C SER A 297 -24.76 -2.23 11.38
N LEU A 298 -24.78 -3.55 11.16
CA LEU A 298 -23.57 -4.31 10.83
C LEU A 298 -22.99 -3.82 9.50
N ARG A 299 -21.75 -3.30 9.52
CA ARG A 299 -21.14 -2.72 8.31
C ARG A 299 -20.08 -3.63 7.67
N PHE A 300 -19.17 -4.17 8.46
CA PHE A 300 -18.11 -5.06 7.99
C PHE A 300 -17.61 -6.01 9.09
N LYS A 301 -16.84 -7.04 8.71
CA LYS A 301 -16.23 -7.99 9.66
C LYS A 301 -14.71 -7.98 9.56
N HIS A 302 -14.05 -7.78 10.70
CA HIS A 302 -12.59 -7.87 10.86
C HIS A 302 -12.07 -9.32 10.76
N THR A 303 -10.76 -9.50 10.55
CA THR A 303 -10.11 -10.82 10.41
C THR A 303 -10.04 -11.63 11.71
N SER A 304 -10.33 -10.98 12.84
CA SER A 304 -10.16 -11.47 14.20
C SER A 304 -10.97 -10.60 15.16
N GLY A 305 -11.20 -11.06 16.39
CA GLY A 305 -11.85 -10.26 17.44
C GLY A 305 -11.20 -8.89 17.62
N VAL A 306 -12.01 -7.86 17.81
CA VAL A 306 -11.55 -6.47 17.85
C VAL A 306 -11.04 -6.12 19.25
N THR A 307 -9.81 -5.59 19.33
CA THR A 307 -9.22 -5.02 20.56
C THR A 307 -9.33 -3.50 20.60
N GLY A 308 -9.33 -2.83 19.44
CA GLY A 308 -9.46 -1.37 19.35
C GLY A 308 -10.14 -0.90 18.06
N VAL A 309 -10.86 0.21 18.15
CA VAL A 309 -11.45 0.97 17.05
C VAL A 309 -11.02 2.42 17.21
N ARG A 310 -10.66 3.08 16.10
CA ARG A 310 -10.41 4.53 16.06
C ARG A 310 -10.91 5.14 14.76
N SER A 311 -11.56 6.30 14.85
CA SER A 311 -11.89 7.13 13.69
C SER A 311 -10.63 7.80 13.14
N LEU A 312 -10.57 8.06 11.82
CA LEU A 312 -9.50 8.84 11.19
C LEU A 312 -9.87 10.31 10.94
N GLY A 313 -10.97 10.80 11.52
CA GLY A 313 -11.45 12.18 11.35
C GLY A 313 -12.17 12.46 10.02
N ASP A 314 -11.90 11.70 8.95
CA ASP A 314 -12.52 11.92 7.61
C ASP A 314 -14.04 11.60 7.53
N GLY A 315 -14.72 11.35 8.66
CA GLY A 315 -16.13 10.94 8.72
C GLY A 315 -16.48 9.63 7.98
N SER A 316 -15.48 8.88 7.51
CA SER A 316 -15.68 7.77 6.56
C SER A 316 -14.72 6.60 6.71
N ARG A 317 -13.46 6.84 7.11
CA ARG A 317 -12.45 5.80 7.34
C ARG A 317 -12.35 5.45 8.83
N VAL A 318 -12.35 4.16 9.13
CA VAL A 318 -12.19 3.61 10.48
C VAL A 318 -10.96 2.70 10.49
N LEU A 319 -10.09 2.90 11.48
CA LEU A 319 -9.01 1.99 11.82
C LEU A 319 -9.51 0.97 12.84
N VAL A 320 -9.32 -0.32 12.55
CA VAL A 320 -9.72 -1.42 13.44
C VAL A 320 -8.50 -2.28 13.73
N SER A 321 -8.23 -2.53 15.01
CA SER A 321 -7.23 -3.50 15.47
C SER A 321 -7.89 -4.71 16.08
N GLY A 322 -7.39 -5.89 15.74
CA GLY A 322 -7.72 -7.13 16.40
C GLY A 322 -6.49 -8.02 16.57
N PHE A 323 -6.70 -9.16 17.19
CA PHE A 323 -5.62 -10.09 17.58
C PHE A 323 -4.70 -10.49 16.42
N LYS A 324 -5.21 -10.60 15.18
CA LYS A 324 -4.43 -10.99 13.98
C LYS A 324 -3.96 -9.82 13.12
N GLY A 325 -3.96 -8.59 13.63
CA GLY A 325 -3.47 -7.41 12.92
C GLY A 325 -4.40 -6.19 12.97
N THR A 326 -3.94 -5.10 12.35
CA THR A 326 -4.68 -3.83 12.25
C THR A 326 -4.99 -3.52 10.79
N SER A 327 -6.16 -2.98 10.49
CA SER A 327 -6.61 -2.65 9.13
C SER A 327 -7.56 -1.46 9.10
N ILE A 328 -7.44 -0.65 8.05
CA ILE A 328 -8.34 0.48 7.76
C ILE A 328 -9.47 -0.02 6.85
N TYR A 329 -10.69 0.44 7.12
CA TYR A 329 -11.89 0.18 6.34
C TYR A 329 -12.57 1.51 5.98
N ASP A 330 -12.96 1.70 4.72
CA ASP A 330 -13.91 2.76 4.35
C ASP A 330 -15.32 2.25 4.59
N THR A 331 -16.06 2.92 5.49
CA THR A 331 -17.44 2.55 5.81
C THR A 331 -18.35 2.61 4.60
N ARG A 332 -18.10 3.49 3.62
CA ARG A 332 -18.93 3.62 2.42
C ARG A 332 -18.72 2.46 1.45
N MET A 333 -17.47 2.06 1.22
CA MET A 333 -17.08 1.07 0.20
C MET A 333 -17.05 -0.38 0.68
N THR A 334 -17.30 -0.64 1.96
CA THR A 334 -17.27 -1.99 2.52
C THR A 334 -18.42 -2.86 2.01
N SER A 335 -18.09 -3.93 1.26
CA SER A 335 -19.02 -5.01 0.97
C SER A 335 -19.47 -5.68 2.27
N ARG A 336 -20.76 -6.01 2.34
CA ARG A 336 -21.29 -6.96 3.34
C ARG A 336 -20.45 -8.25 3.30
N PRO A 337 -20.19 -8.91 4.45
CA PRO A 337 -19.44 -10.15 4.49
C PRO A 337 -20.17 -11.23 3.69
N LYS A 338 -19.43 -12.03 2.92
CA LYS A 338 -19.99 -13.06 2.02
C LYS A 338 -20.40 -14.36 2.75
N GLY A 339 -20.31 -14.40 4.07
CA GLY A 339 -20.63 -15.54 4.92
C GLY A 339 -20.25 -15.26 6.39
N PRO A 340 -20.58 -16.16 7.32
CA PRO A 340 -20.37 -15.95 8.76
C PRO A 340 -18.90 -15.90 9.18
N HIS A 341 -18.02 -16.62 8.48
CA HIS A 341 -16.59 -16.73 8.81
C HIS A 341 -15.66 -15.90 7.89
N THR A 342 -16.16 -15.40 6.75
CA THR A 342 -15.35 -14.64 5.80
C THR A 342 -15.25 -13.15 6.22
N PRO A 343 -14.04 -12.61 6.43
CA PRO A 343 -13.87 -11.19 6.74
C PRO A 343 -14.18 -10.30 5.51
N SER A 344 -14.56 -9.05 5.77
CA SER A 344 -14.72 -8.04 4.72
C SER A 344 -13.34 -7.62 4.17
N PRO A 345 -13.27 -7.19 2.89
CA PRO A 345 -12.04 -6.60 2.36
C PRO A 345 -11.71 -5.29 3.10
N ALA A 346 -10.46 -5.18 3.56
CA ALA A 346 -9.92 -3.94 4.11
C ALA A 346 -9.48 -2.99 2.99
N LEU A 347 -9.55 -1.68 3.23
CA LEU A 347 -8.97 -0.67 2.34
C LEU A 347 -7.45 -0.74 2.35
N LEU A 348 -6.86 -0.91 3.55
CA LEU A 348 -5.41 -1.00 3.75
C LEU A 348 -5.12 -1.82 5.01
N ARG A 349 -4.32 -2.87 4.88
CA ARG A 349 -3.80 -3.64 6.02
C ARG A 349 -2.47 -3.03 6.48
N MET A 350 -2.30 -2.84 7.78
CA MET A 350 -1.01 -2.42 8.34
C MET A 350 -0.01 -3.59 8.25
N ALA A 351 1.30 -3.28 8.26
CA ALA A 351 2.34 -4.31 8.31
C ALA A 351 2.09 -5.27 9.50
N PRO A 352 2.39 -6.58 9.35
CA PRO A 352 2.45 -7.48 10.49
C PRO A 352 3.53 -7.01 11.45
N MET A 353 3.27 -7.14 12.75
CA MET A 353 4.29 -6.90 13.78
C MET A 353 5.25 -8.10 13.83
N LYS A 354 6.31 -8.01 14.65
CA LYS A 354 7.31 -9.10 14.79
C LYS A 354 6.76 -10.35 15.48
N THR A 355 5.60 -10.19 16.11
CA THR A 355 4.97 -11.06 17.10
C THR A 355 3.52 -11.33 16.70
N GLU A 356 3.01 -12.50 17.05
CA GLU A 356 1.67 -12.98 16.65
C GLU A 356 0.60 -12.77 17.73
N PHE A 357 0.93 -12.03 18.78
CA PHE A 357 0.19 -11.97 20.04
C PHE A 357 -0.73 -10.73 20.17
N PRO A 358 -1.60 -10.68 21.21
CA PRO A 358 -2.61 -9.64 21.35
C PRO A 358 -2.10 -8.19 21.38
N LYS A 359 -2.47 -7.43 20.34
CA LYS A 359 -2.32 -5.96 20.32
C LYS A 359 -3.08 -5.31 21.49
N VAL A 360 -2.31 -4.85 22.48
CA VAL A 360 -2.83 -4.36 23.77
C VAL A 360 -3.47 -2.99 23.65
N SER A 361 -2.76 -2.07 22.98
CA SER A 361 -3.19 -0.69 22.84
C SER A 361 -2.70 -0.07 21.52
N MET A 362 -3.44 0.93 21.08
CA MET A 362 -3.22 1.67 19.85
C MET A 362 -3.70 3.11 20.04
N ASP A 363 -3.06 4.05 19.35
CA ASP A 363 -3.63 5.39 19.14
C ASP A 363 -3.13 6.01 17.83
N VAL A 364 -3.83 7.04 17.37
CA VAL A 364 -3.70 7.65 16.04
C VAL A 364 -3.42 9.14 16.16
N LEU A 365 -2.30 9.58 15.60
CA LEU A 365 -2.04 10.99 15.33
C LEU A 365 -2.48 11.29 13.90
N THR A 366 -3.71 11.79 13.76
CA THR A 366 -4.39 12.07 12.48
C THR A 366 -3.56 12.96 11.56
N ASP A 367 -2.99 14.01 12.13
CA ASP A 367 -2.38 15.14 11.42
C ASP A 367 -1.03 14.76 10.83
N ALA A 368 -0.29 13.89 11.53
CA ALA A 368 0.92 13.23 11.04
C ALA A 368 0.63 12.01 10.14
N GLN A 369 -0.63 11.55 10.08
CA GLN A 369 -1.04 10.24 9.56
C GLN A 369 -0.20 9.08 10.13
N LEU A 370 0.06 9.13 11.43
CA LEU A 370 0.90 8.20 12.18
C LEU A 370 0.05 7.35 13.14
N LEU A 371 0.36 6.06 13.23
CA LEU A 371 -0.29 5.09 14.11
C LEU A 371 0.76 4.48 15.06
N ALA A 372 0.53 4.57 16.37
CA ALA A 372 1.28 3.80 17.35
C ALA A 372 0.52 2.52 17.70
N THR A 373 1.18 1.37 17.64
CA THR A 373 0.65 0.09 18.15
C THR A 373 1.62 -0.55 19.12
N ALA A 374 1.16 -0.88 20.32
CA ALA A 374 1.90 -1.66 21.31
C ALA A 374 1.50 -3.13 21.25
N ASP A 375 2.50 -3.99 21.43
CA ASP A 375 2.36 -5.43 21.58
C ASP A 375 2.57 -5.86 23.04
N ASP A 376 2.24 -7.11 23.37
CA ASP A 376 2.47 -7.71 24.70
C ASP A 376 3.95 -7.69 25.13
N ASP A 377 4.90 -7.76 24.19
CA ASP A 377 6.34 -7.60 24.48
C ASP A 377 6.77 -6.15 24.81
N ASN A 378 5.83 -5.19 24.81
CA ASN A 378 6.02 -3.73 24.97
C ASN A 378 6.76 -3.03 23.81
N ASP A 379 6.94 -3.72 22.69
CA ASP A 379 7.62 -3.19 21.51
C ASP A 379 6.67 -2.24 20.73
N ILE A 380 6.79 -0.93 20.96
CA ILE A 380 5.91 0.09 20.34
C ILE A 380 6.33 0.32 18.88
N GLN A 381 5.42 0.10 17.95
CA GLN A 381 5.68 0.21 16.50
C GLN A 381 4.89 1.34 15.85
N LEU A 382 5.61 2.18 15.09
CA LEU A 382 5.07 3.35 14.41
C LEU A 382 4.79 3.03 12.94
N HIS A 383 3.53 3.13 12.56
CA HIS A 383 3.01 2.78 11.23
C HIS A 383 2.49 4.01 10.47
N SER A 384 2.64 4.01 9.15
CA SER A 384 2.04 5.02 8.26
C SER A 384 0.59 4.65 7.92
N LEU A 385 -0.38 5.52 8.22
CA LEU A 385 -1.79 5.31 7.86
C LEU A 385 -2.04 5.38 6.34
N SER A 386 -1.14 6.00 5.58
CA SER A 386 -1.27 6.19 4.12
C SER A 386 -0.68 5.05 3.30
N SER A 387 0.30 4.32 3.84
CA SER A 387 1.00 3.23 3.14
C SER A 387 0.95 1.87 3.86
N GLY A 388 0.50 1.84 5.12
CA GLY A 388 0.43 0.64 5.96
C GLY A 388 1.80 0.16 6.46
N LYS A 389 2.90 0.70 5.94
CA LYS A 389 4.27 0.30 6.25
C LYS A 389 4.66 0.69 7.69
N LEU A 390 5.50 -0.15 8.29
CA LEU A 390 6.29 0.19 9.47
C LEU A 390 7.28 1.32 9.12
N MET A 391 7.24 2.41 9.88
CA MET A 391 8.12 3.59 9.75
C MET A 391 9.25 3.57 10.79
N GLY A 392 9.00 3.00 11.96
CA GLY A 392 9.97 2.89 13.05
C GLY A 392 9.47 1.98 14.18
N SER A 393 10.38 1.62 15.09
CA SER A 393 10.11 0.78 16.27
C SER A 393 10.81 1.43 17.47
N LEU A 394 10.06 1.79 18.50
CA LEU A 394 10.55 2.46 19.71
C LEU A 394 11.01 1.40 20.73
N ASN A 395 12.05 0.68 20.35
CA ASN A 395 12.67 -0.34 21.20
C ASN A 395 13.25 0.35 22.44
N GLY A 396 13.02 -0.18 23.64
CA GLY A 396 13.51 0.40 24.90
C GLY A 396 12.43 0.92 25.84
N ALA A 397 11.15 0.72 25.52
CA ALA A 397 10.01 0.90 26.43
C ALA A 397 10.10 0.11 27.77
N ASN A 398 11.10 -0.75 27.92
CA ASN A 398 11.33 -1.55 29.12
C ASN A 398 12.85 -1.61 29.42
N PRO A 399 13.45 -0.54 29.96
CA PRO A 399 14.89 -0.47 30.20
C PRO A 399 15.37 -1.43 31.30
N SER A 400 14.48 -1.82 32.21
CA SER A 400 14.75 -2.72 33.34
C SER A 400 14.55 -4.20 33.03
N LYS A 401 14.03 -4.56 31.84
CA LYS A 401 13.54 -5.92 31.49
C LYS A 401 12.48 -6.46 32.47
N GLU A 402 11.74 -5.59 33.15
CA GLU A 402 10.67 -6.01 34.06
C GLU A 402 9.46 -6.54 33.29
N LYS A 403 8.73 -7.51 33.84
CA LYS A 403 7.56 -8.12 33.18
C LYS A 403 6.31 -7.24 33.27
N GLY A 404 6.46 -5.96 32.95
CA GLY A 404 5.34 -5.02 32.81
C GLY A 404 4.67 -5.13 31.45
N ARG A 405 3.48 -4.53 31.34
CA ARG A 405 2.67 -4.48 30.12
C ARG A 405 2.21 -3.05 29.87
N ILE A 406 2.27 -2.57 28.63
CA ILE A 406 1.63 -1.31 28.23
C ILE A 406 0.12 -1.51 28.21
N HIS A 407 -0.60 -0.98 29.20
CA HIS A 407 -2.06 -1.04 29.26
C HIS A 407 -2.69 -0.07 28.24
N ARG A 408 -2.11 1.12 28.10
CA ARG A 408 -2.65 2.18 27.25
C ARG A 408 -1.53 3.05 26.67
N MET A 409 -1.77 3.59 25.48
CA MET A 409 -0.98 4.68 24.90
C MET A 409 -1.91 5.77 24.39
N ARG A 410 -1.45 7.03 24.38
CA ARG A 410 -2.10 8.15 23.70
C ARG A 410 -1.06 9.12 23.12
N PHE A 411 -1.34 9.69 21.96
CA PHE A 411 -0.59 10.86 21.48
C PHE A 411 -1.10 12.12 22.18
N VAL A 412 -0.17 13.03 22.49
CA VAL A 412 -0.39 14.21 23.32
C VAL A 412 0.34 15.38 22.69
N HIS A 413 -0.31 16.54 22.59
CA HIS A 413 0.37 17.76 22.17
C HIS A 413 0.93 18.45 23.40
N SER A 414 2.25 18.45 23.54
CA SER A 414 2.92 19.33 24.50
C SER A 414 2.60 20.80 24.16
N PRO A 415 2.52 21.73 25.13
CA PRO A 415 2.28 23.17 24.88
C PRO A 415 3.23 23.81 23.85
N ASP A 416 4.35 23.16 23.56
CA ASP A 416 5.32 23.49 22.52
C ASP A 416 4.87 23.11 21.07
N ASP A 417 3.60 22.73 20.89
CA ASP A 417 2.99 22.09 19.69
C ASP A 417 3.82 20.90 19.16
N ARG A 418 4.27 20.05 20.09
CA ARG A 418 5.03 18.84 19.79
C ARG A 418 4.23 17.60 20.17
N PRO A 419 3.95 16.69 19.22
CA PRO A 419 3.36 15.41 19.56
C PRO A 419 4.38 14.56 20.32
N THR A 420 4.00 14.19 21.54
CA THR A 420 4.66 13.24 22.44
C THR A 420 3.80 11.99 22.52
N LEU A 421 4.41 10.80 22.60
CA LEU A 421 3.66 9.56 22.83
C LEU A 421 3.78 9.17 24.31
N MET A 422 2.66 9.16 25.02
CA MET A 422 2.58 8.74 26.41
C MET A 422 2.07 7.31 26.50
N SER A 423 2.61 6.52 27.44
CA SER A 423 2.13 5.15 27.68
C SER A 423 2.17 4.74 29.15
N ALA A 424 1.09 4.11 29.61
CA ALA A 424 0.96 3.59 30.96
C ALA A 424 1.42 2.12 31.04
N ILE A 425 2.36 1.84 31.95
CA ILE A 425 2.96 0.51 32.17
C ILE A 425 2.81 0.11 33.64
N THR A 426 2.37 -1.11 33.90
CA THR A 426 2.38 -1.71 35.25
C THR A 426 3.73 -2.38 35.53
N SER A 427 4.55 -1.85 36.45
CA SER A 427 5.77 -2.54 36.90
C SER A 427 5.49 -3.55 38.02
N LEU A 428 6.13 -4.73 37.93
CA LEU A 428 6.12 -5.76 38.98
C LEU A 428 7.27 -5.57 40.00
N HIS A 429 7.70 -4.33 40.26
CA HIS A 429 8.85 -4.07 41.11
C HIS A 429 8.71 -4.68 42.52
N GLN A 430 9.73 -5.41 42.98
CA GLN A 430 9.78 -6.05 44.29
C GLN A 430 11.08 -5.65 45.00
N SER A 431 11.19 -4.35 45.28
CA SER A 431 12.31 -3.75 46.00
C SER A 431 12.37 -4.27 47.44
N ILE A 432 13.24 -5.24 47.68
CA ILE A 432 13.75 -5.56 49.02
C ILE A 432 14.82 -4.52 49.36
N ALA A 433 14.39 -3.30 49.65
CA ALA A 433 15.24 -2.22 50.15
C ALA A 433 14.41 -1.25 51.00
N THR A 434 15.04 -0.72 52.04
CA THR A 434 14.44 0.16 53.05
C THR A 434 14.13 1.56 52.49
N ASP A 435 12.91 1.79 52.02
CA ASP A 435 12.08 2.89 52.56
C ASP A 435 10.59 2.77 52.18
N LYS A 436 9.73 3.54 52.85
CA LYS A 436 8.25 3.39 52.80
C LYS A 436 7.55 4.02 51.58
N ALA A 437 8.18 4.04 50.41
CA ALA A 437 7.59 4.61 49.19
C ALA A 437 7.13 3.52 48.20
N ILE A 438 5.81 3.39 48.03
CA ILE A 438 5.23 2.73 46.84
C ILE A 438 5.14 3.79 45.74
N HIS A 439 5.57 3.45 44.53
CA HIS A 439 5.57 4.35 43.37
C HIS A 439 4.58 3.88 42.30
N HIS A 440 3.82 4.82 41.73
CA HIS A 440 2.88 4.61 40.64
C HIS A 440 3.50 5.18 39.36
N ASP A 441 3.95 4.32 38.46
CA ASP A 441 4.92 4.73 37.44
C ASP A 441 4.31 4.90 36.03
N LEU A 442 4.02 6.15 35.63
CA LEU A 442 3.81 6.56 34.23
C LEU A 442 5.16 6.58 33.49
N ARG A 443 5.73 5.39 33.31
CA ARG A 443 7.16 5.20 33.05
C ARG A 443 7.68 5.64 31.67
N LEU A 444 6.84 6.06 30.71
CA LEU A 444 7.33 6.50 29.40
C LEU A 444 6.54 7.70 28.84
N LEU A 445 7.24 8.82 28.71
CA LEU A 445 7.03 9.84 27.69
C LEU A 445 8.06 9.61 26.56
N PHE A 446 7.64 9.37 25.33
CA PHE A 446 8.53 9.47 24.17
C PHE A 446 8.45 10.89 23.61
N THR A 447 9.32 11.76 24.10
CA THR A 447 9.39 13.16 23.68
C THR A 447 10.15 13.32 22.35
N ARG A 448 9.83 14.41 21.63
CA ARG A 448 10.45 14.74 20.34
C ARG A 448 11.84 15.36 20.55
N ARG A 449 12.89 14.68 20.09
CA ARG A 449 14.31 15.03 20.36
C ARG A 449 14.63 16.52 20.20
N ILE A 450 15.08 17.15 21.29
CA ILE A 450 15.61 18.52 21.30
C ILE A 450 16.94 18.58 20.52
N THR A 451 17.07 19.56 19.62
CA THR A 451 18.31 19.86 18.91
C THR A 451 19.17 20.86 19.69
N ASN A 452 20.13 20.34 20.47
CA ASN A 452 21.16 21.04 21.27
C ASN A 452 20.69 21.94 22.44
N PRO A 453 21.06 21.62 23.70
CA PRO A 453 20.78 22.45 24.88
C PRO A 453 21.91 23.44 25.24
N GLN A 454 22.66 23.97 24.27
CA GLN A 454 23.89 24.77 24.52
C GLN A 454 23.82 26.26 24.12
N THR A 455 22.64 26.79 23.82
CA THR A 455 22.44 28.23 23.53
C THR A 455 21.27 28.80 24.34
N ALA A 456 21.41 28.75 25.67
CA ALA A 456 20.45 29.30 26.63
C ALA A 456 21.17 30.10 27.73
N LEU A 457 21.93 31.13 27.33
CA LEU A 457 22.65 32.04 28.23
C LEU A 457 22.85 33.39 27.54
N SER A 458 22.45 34.48 28.21
CA SER A 458 22.24 35.84 27.66
C SER A 458 21.11 35.93 26.61
N THR A 459 20.33 37.02 26.52
CA THR A 459 20.45 38.35 27.15
C THR A 459 19.16 38.76 27.89
N ARG A 460 19.32 39.73 28.81
CA ARG A 460 18.23 40.47 29.45
C ARG A 460 17.72 41.61 28.54
N ASP A 461 16.51 42.06 28.84
CA ASP A 461 15.99 43.43 28.70
C ASP A 461 16.26 44.22 27.40
N SER A 462 15.20 44.46 26.63
CA SER A 462 14.92 45.81 26.09
C SER A 462 13.48 45.93 25.58
N SER A 463 12.73 46.85 26.19
CA SER A 463 11.41 47.26 25.71
C SER A 463 11.55 48.28 24.58
N THR A 464 10.90 48.05 23.43
CA THR A 464 10.55 49.11 22.46
C THR A 464 9.18 48.85 21.85
N HIS A 465 8.43 49.91 21.58
CA HIS A 465 7.11 49.82 20.96
C HIS A 465 7.21 49.47 19.48
N LEU A 466 6.30 48.63 18.98
CA LEU A 466 5.87 48.66 17.58
C LEU A 466 4.35 48.78 17.53
N THR A 467 3.87 49.64 16.63
CA THR A 467 2.48 50.06 16.54
C THR A 467 1.65 49.16 15.63
N ALA A 468 0.39 48.95 15.98
CA ALA A 468 -0.53 48.15 15.17
C ALA A 468 -0.88 48.85 13.85
N THR A 469 -0.83 48.11 12.74
CA THR A 469 -1.44 48.53 11.46
C THR A 469 -2.32 47.42 10.89
N SER A 470 -3.56 47.81 10.60
CA SER A 470 -4.71 46.98 10.24
C SER A 470 -4.46 45.90 9.17
N ALA A 471 -4.87 44.67 9.46
CA ALA A 471 -5.21 43.69 8.42
C ALA A 471 -6.54 44.06 7.73
N LYS A 472 -6.72 43.67 6.45
CA LYS A 472 -7.99 43.52 5.70
C LYS A 472 -7.72 42.75 4.38
N PRO A 473 -8.72 42.20 3.64
CA PRO A 473 -8.64 40.79 3.27
C PRO A 473 -8.95 40.44 1.80
N LEU A 474 -8.98 39.13 1.55
CA LEU A 474 -9.48 38.39 0.40
C LEU A 474 -10.56 39.08 -0.47
N HIS A 475 -10.38 39.03 -1.80
CA HIS A 475 -11.44 39.07 -2.83
C HIS A 475 -11.10 37.96 -3.86
N THR A 476 -11.89 36.88 -3.97
CA THR A 476 -13.15 36.72 -4.73
C THR A 476 -13.00 36.76 -6.25
N ARG A 477 -13.59 35.76 -6.93
CA ARG A 477 -13.53 35.53 -8.38
C ARG A 477 -14.59 36.37 -9.10
N THR A 478 -14.23 36.97 -10.24
CA THR A 478 -15.21 37.31 -11.30
C THR A 478 -14.67 36.92 -12.67
N THR A 479 -15.56 36.56 -13.59
CA THR A 479 -15.28 36.15 -14.96
C THR A 479 -15.11 37.35 -15.91
N THR A 480 -14.29 37.19 -16.96
CA THR A 480 -14.36 38.03 -18.16
C THR A 480 -14.80 37.20 -19.36
N ALA A 481 -15.78 37.71 -20.11
CA ALA A 481 -16.17 37.22 -21.42
C ALA A 481 -15.56 38.12 -22.51
N ALA A 482 -15.55 37.67 -23.76
CA ALA A 482 -14.91 38.37 -24.87
C ALA A 482 -15.89 39.31 -25.62
N THR A 483 -15.35 40.42 -26.12
CA THR A 483 -15.83 41.15 -27.31
C THR A 483 -14.61 41.68 -28.08
N MET A 484 -14.71 41.71 -29.40
CA MET A 484 -13.68 42.16 -30.36
C MET A 484 -14.09 43.49 -31.03
N SER A 485 -13.37 43.89 -32.09
CA SER A 485 -13.58 45.06 -32.99
C SER A 485 -13.08 46.42 -32.46
N ASP A 486 -12.52 47.34 -33.27
CA ASP A 486 -11.92 47.25 -34.63
C ASP A 486 -11.18 48.58 -34.94
N ALA A 487 -10.32 48.74 -35.97
CA ALA A 487 -9.72 47.80 -36.92
C ALA A 487 -8.17 48.00 -36.96
N GLU A 488 -7.37 48.12 -38.04
CA GLU A 488 -7.53 48.19 -39.51
C GLU A 488 -6.43 47.34 -40.20
N ASP A 489 -6.78 46.41 -41.08
CA ASP A 489 -5.87 45.84 -42.11
C ASP A 489 -6.69 45.14 -43.22
N ASP A 490 -7.09 45.89 -44.25
CA ASP A 490 -7.95 45.42 -45.36
C ASP A 490 -7.33 45.79 -46.73
N TYR A 491 -8.01 45.34 -47.79
CA TYR A 491 -7.96 45.81 -49.18
C TYR A 491 -7.11 44.98 -50.15
N MET A 492 -7.77 43.88 -50.57
CA MET A 492 -7.75 43.28 -51.90
C MET A 492 -6.58 42.36 -52.31
N SER A 493 -6.76 41.06 -52.06
CA SER A 493 -6.60 40.02 -53.11
C SER A 493 -7.28 38.68 -52.78
N MET A 494 -8.61 38.65 -52.65
CA MET A 494 -9.39 37.41 -52.77
C MET A 494 -10.25 37.43 -54.03
N SER A 495 -9.92 36.58 -54.99
CA SER A 495 -10.80 36.22 -56.09
C SER A 495 -11.87 35.26 -55.56
N PHE A 496 -13.13 35.51 -55.90
CA PHE A 496 -14.22 34.59 -55.60
C PHE A 496 -14.05 33.32 -56.44
N ALA A 497 -13.72 32.21 -55.78
CA ALA A 497 -13.97 30.88 -56.32
C ALA A 497 -15.45 30.51 -56.07
N ASP A 498 -15.99 29.63 -56.92
CA ASP A 498 -17.41 29.27 -56.93
C ASP A 498 -17.92 28.75 -55.57
N PRO A 499 -19.22 28.96 -55.25
CA PRO A 499 -19.80 28.44 -54.02
C PRO A 499 -19.66 26.91 -53.95
N PRO A 500 -19.23 26.36 -52.79
CA PRO A 500 -19.01 24.93 -52.66
C PRO A 500 -20.32 24.15 -52.91
N PRO A 501 -20.26 23.00 -53.61
CA PRO A 501 -21.45 22.25 -53.97
C PRO A 501 -22.23 21.79 -52.73
N PRO A 502 -23.57 21.65 -52.82
CA PRO A 502 -24.43 21.36 -51.68
C PRO A 502 -24.05 20.02 -51.04
N THR A 503 -23.39 20.07 -49.89
CA THR A 503 -23.04 18.88 -49.13
C THR A 503 -24.23 18.41 -48.32
N ASN A 504 -24.84 17.31 -48.76
CA ASN A 504 -25.90 16.63 -48.00
C ASN A 504 -25.44 16.41 -46.54
N PRO A 505 -26.30 16.67 -45.54
CA PRO A 505 -25.88 16.66 -44.13
C PRO A 505 -25.40 15.26 -43.71
N LYS A 506 -24.08 15.12 -43.52
CA LYS A 506 -23.38 13.87 -43.18
C LYS A 506 -24.20 13.02 -42.20
N THR A 507 -24.39 11.74 -42.51
CA THR A 507 -25.20 10.84 -41.68
C THR A 507 -24.57 10.64 -40.29
N SER A 508 -25.35 10.17 -39.32
CA SER A 508 -24.87 9.95 -37.95
C SER A 508 -23.63 9.03 -37.92
N LEU A 509 -23.64 7.96 -38.73
CA LEU A 509 -22.52 7.02 -38.87
C LEU A 509 -21.26 7.67 -39.45
N GLN A 510 -21.40 8.52 -40.47
CA GLN A 510 -20.27 9.27 -41.04
C GLN A 510 -19.66 10.23 -40.01
N ARG A 511 -20.49 10.96 -39.25
CA ARG A 511 -20.03 11.82 -38.15
C ARG A 511 -19.38 11.03 -37.00
N HIS A 512 -19.79 9.78 -36.77
CA HIS A 512 -19.15 8.90 -35.79
C HIS A 512 -17.78 8.42 -36.27
N GLN A 513 -17.67 7.93 -37.52
CA GLN A 513 -16.41 7.51 -38.13
C GLN A 513 -15.39 8.66 -38.22
N GLU A 514 -15.84 9.85 -38.60
CA GLU A 514 -15.00 11.06 -38.64
C GLU A 514 -14.50 11.45 -37.24
N ARG A 515 -15.35 11.35 -36.21
CA ARG A 515 -14.96 11.56 -34.80
C ARG A 515 -13.95 10.53 -34.32
N LEU A 516 -14.11 9.25 -34.67
CA LEU A 516 -13.14 8.19 -34.37
C LEU A 516 -11.79 8.45 -35.07
N ARG A 517 -11.80 8.88 -36.34
CA ARG A 517 -10.58 9.21 -37.09
C ARG A 517 -9.85 10.40 -36.46
N ILE A 518 -10.57 11.45 -36.06
CA ILE A 518 -10.00 12.60 -35.33
C ILE A 518 -9.47 12.18 -33.94
N ALA A 519 -10.16 11.27 -33.24
CA ALA A 519 -9.69 10.74 -31.96
C ALA A 519 -8.40 9.91 -32.12
N SER A 520 -8.31 9.05 -33.14
CA SER A 520 -7.13 8.24 -33.46
C SER A 520 -5.90 9.08 -33.86
N LEU A 521 -6.13 10.20 -34.56
CA LEU A 521 -5.09 11.18 -34.86
C LEU A 521 -4.64 11.98 -33.61
N LYS A 522 -5.54 12.20 -32.64
CA LYS A 522 -5.20 12.88 -31.37
C LYS A 522 -4.64 11.96 -30.30
N SER A 523 -4.86 10.64 -30.37
CA SER A 523 -4.35 9.67 -29.39
C SER A 523 -2.87 9.35 -29.55
N HIS A 524 -2.25 9.79 -30.64
CA HIS A 524 -0.83 9.59 -30.94
C HIS A 524 -0.09 10.94 -30.86
N PRO A 525 0.38 11.37 -29.68
CA PRO A 525 1.21 12.56 -29.59
C PRO A 525 2.50 12.34 -30.39
N ALA A 526 2.83 13.29 -31.27
CA ALA A 526 4.05 13.23 -32.07
C ALA A 526 5.28 13.05 -31.18
N THR A 527 6.16 12.11 -31.53
CA THR A 527 7.36 11.85 -30.75
C THR A 527 8.32 13.04 -30.81
N LYS A 528 9.14 13.23 -29.76
CA LYS A 528 10.06 14.38 -29.68
C LYS A 528 10.91 14.56 -30.94
N LYS A 529 11.41 13.45 -31.51
CA LYS A 529 12.23 13.42 -32.74
C LYS A 529 11.45 13.84 -34.00
N GLN A 530 10.13 13.67 -34.04
CA GLN A 530 9.27 14.14 -35.14
C GLN A 530 9.02 15.65 -35.01
N LEU A 531 8.75 16.15 -33.79
CA LEU A 531 8.60 17.58 -33.52
C LEU A 531 9.91 18.35 -33.77
N GLU A 532 11.06 17.76 -33.46
CA GLU A 532 12.37 18.33 -33.78
C GLU A 532 12.58 18.42 -35.30
N ALA A 533 12.32 17.35 -36.05
CA ALA A 533 12.42 17.36 -37.51
C ALA A 533 11.40 18.30 -38.20
N GLU A 534 10.20 18.47 -37.64
CA GLU A 534 9.19 19.41 -38.14
C GLU A 534 9.55 20.87 -37.82
N ALA A 535 10.17 21.14 -36.66
CA ALA A 535 10.75 22.43 -36.32
C ALA A 535 11.97 22.78 -37.20
N GLU A 536 12.83 21.80 -37.52
CA GLU A 536 13.91 21.96 -38.50
C GLU A 536 13.35 22.25 -39.90
N ALA A 537 12.40 21.45 -40.38
CA ALA A 537 11.79 21.65 -41.70
C ALA A 537 10.99 22.96 -41.82
N THR A 538 10.40 23.48 -40.74
CA THR A 538 9.76 24.81 -40.75
C THR A 538 10.78 25.94 -40.69
N ARG A 539 11.89 25.77 -39.95
CA ARG A 539 13.02 26.71 -39.94
C ARG A 539 13.72 26.78 -41.30
N GLU A 540 13.96 25.65 -41.96
CA GLU A 540 14.52 25.59 -43.31
C GLU A 540 13.58 26.25 -44.34
N LYS A 541 12.26 25.98 -44.27
CA LYS A 541 11.28 26.69 -45.12
C LYS A 541 11.27 28.19 -44.87
N ALA A 542 11.40 28.64 -43.62
CA ALA A 542 11.47 30.06 -43.28
C ALA A 542 12.78 30.73 -43.75
N LEU A 543 13.89 30.00 -43.76
CA LEU A 543 15.18 30.47 -44.30
C LEU A 543 15.20 30.49 -45.84
N ALA A 544 14.60 29.48 -46.48
CA ALA A 544 14.50 29.38 -47.94
C ALA A 544 13.44 30.31 -48.54
N THR A 545 12.43 30.73 -47.77
CA THR A 545 11.44 31.73 -48.20
C THR A 545 12.04 33.13 -48.10
N SER A 546 12.81 33.53 -49.11
CA SER A 546 13.35 34.89 -49.21
C SER A 546 12.24 35.94 -49.08
N THR A 547 12.39 36.86 -48.13
CA THR A 547 11.35 37.79 -47.67
C THR A 547 10.97 38.91 -48.66
N LEU A 548 11.45 38.84 -49.90
CA LEU A 548 11.21 39.82 -50.97
C LEU A 548 10.65 39.14 -52.22
N THR A 549 9.42 38.63 -52.14
CA THR A 549 8.66 38.24 -53.33
C THR A 549 8.23 39.49 -54.12
N PRO A 550 8.27 39.46 -55.47
CA PRO A 550 7.99 40.63 -56.31
C PRO A 550 6.53 41.13 -56.25
N THR A 551 5.64 40.32 -55.66
CA THR A 551 4.23 40.63 -55.43
C THR A 551 4.00 41.57 -54.24
N SER A 552 5.00 41.76 -53.35
CA SER A 552 4.83 42.58 -52.15
C SER A 552 4.88 44.09 -52.46
N LYS A 553 3.98 44.87 -51.83
CA LYS A 553 3.95 46.35 -51.95
C LYS A 553 5.33 46.99 -51.61
N GLY A 554 6.06 46.42 -50.64
CA GLY A 554 7.40 46.86 -50.26
C GLY A 554 8.44 46.72 -51.38
N ALA A 555 8.50 45.55 -52.03
CA ALA A 555 9.39 45.34 -53.18
C ALA A 555 9.06 46.30 -54.34
N GLN A 556 7.76 46.52 -54.61
CA GLN A 556 7.31 47.43 -55.68
C GLN A 556 7.56 48.91 -55.36
N MET A 557 7.48 49.32 -54.09
CA MET A 557 7.86 50.67 -53.66
C MET A 557 9.38 50.88 -53.78
N MET A 558 10.20 49.92 -53.33
CA MET A 558 11.66 50.00 -53.51
C MET A 558 12.05 50.04 -55.00
N ALA A 559 11.41 49.24 -55.86
CA ALA A 559 11.64 49.27 -57.30
C ALA A 559 11.30 50.63 -57.92
N LYS A 560 10.19 51.27 -57.50
CA LYS A 560 9.83 52.64 -57.92
C LYS A 560 10.79 53.71 -57.38
N MET A 561 11.43 53.47 -56.23
CA MET A 561 12.51 54.30 -55.69
C MET A 561 13.90 53.95 -56.27
N GLY A 562 13.97 53.14 -57.33
CA GLY A 562 15.20 52.86 -58.09
C GLY A 562 15.95 51.58 -57.72
N PHE A 563 15.49 50.79 -56.74
CA PHE A 563 16.11 49.52 -56.37
C PHE A 563 15.79 48.42 -57.40
N LYS A 564 16.69 48.21 -58.37
CA LYS A 564 16.49 47.26 -59.49
C LYS A 564 16.73 45.77 -59.15
N GLY A 565 16.96 45.42 -57.88
CA GLY A 565 17.13 44.02 -57.45
C GLY A 565 18.33 43.31 -58.09
N GLY A 566 19.55 43.73 -57.75
CA GLY A 566 20.78 43.13 -58.27
C GLY A 566 21.95 43.26 -57.29
N ALA A 567 23.00 42.46 -57.48
CA ALA A 567 24.17 42.43 -56.61
C ALA A 567 24.94 43.76 -56.59
N LEU A 568 25.52 44.10 -55.43
CA LEU A 568 26.11 45.42 -55.18
C LEU A 568 27.53 45.53 -55.76
N GLY A 569 27.66 45.75 -57.07
CA GLY A 569 28.95 45.97 -57.72
C GLY A 569 28.87 46.22 -59.23
N LYS A 570 29.95 46.77 -59.82
CA LYS A 570 30.09 46.99 -61.27
C LYS A 570 30.65 45.79 -62.06
N SER A 571 30.90 44.65 -61.40
CA SER A 571 31.51 43.46 -62.02
C SER A 571 30.53 42.28 -62.08
N ALA A 572 30.64 41.47 -63.14
CA ALA A 572 29.72 40.37 -63.43
C ALA A 572 29.76 39.18 -62.45
N ASN A 573 30.58 39.23 -61.41
CA ASN A 573 30.73 38.20 -60.37
C ASN A 573 30.42 38.75 -58.96
N ALA A 574 29.58 39.79 -58.85
CA ALA A 574 29.08 40.26 -57.56
C ALA A 574 28.04 39.27 -56.99
N ARG A 575 28.17 38.88 -55.72
CA ARG A 575 27.28 37.90 -55.07
C ARG A 575 25.92 38.49 -54.75
N THR A 576 24.86 37.77 -55.09
CA THR A 576 23.45 38.11 -54.79
C THR A 576 22.99 37.67 -53.39
N GLU A 577 23.74 36.79 -52.74
CA GLU A 577 23.40 36.20 -51.45
C GLU A 577 24.40 36.61 -50.35
N PRO A 578 23.97 36.81 -49.09
CA PRO A 578 24.86 37.11 -47.98
C PRO A 578 25.91 36.02 -47.74
N ILE A 579 27.09 36.40 -47.27
CA ILE A 579 28.16 35.45 -46.92
C ILE A 579 27.75 34.64 -45.68
N GLU A 580 27.72 33.31 -45.79
CA GLU A 580 27.40 32.41 -44.68
C GLU A 580 28.33 32.62 -43.47
N ILE A 581 27.77 33.08 -42.35
CA ILE A 581 28.49 33.23 -41.10
C ILE A 581 28.58 31.87 -40.40
N ASN A 582 29.59 31.08 -40.76
CA ASN A 582 29.90 29.81 -40.10
C ASN A 582 30.48 30.04 -38.68
N VAL A 583 29.60 30.28 -37.70
CA VAL A 583 29.97 30.45 -36.29
C VAL A 583 30.50 29.12 -35.72
N LYS A 584 31.81 29.03 -35.48
CA LYS A 584 32.43 27.83 -34.90
C LYS A 584 32.23 27.79 -33.38
N GLU A 585 31.15 27.16 -32.92
CA GLU A 585 30.75 27.07 -31.50
C GLU A 585 31.74 26.32 -30.57
N GLY A 586 32.78 25.69 -31.13
CA GLY A 586 33.76 24.91 -30.37
C GLY A 586 35.18 25.47 -30.43
N LYS A 587 35.85 25.58 -29.27
CA LYS A 587 37.27 25.98 -29.10
C LYS A 587 38.29 24.95 -29.66
N GLY A 588 37.92 24.16 -30.66
CA GLY A 588 38.77 23.16 -31.31
C GLY A 588 39.56 23.74 -32.49
N GLY A 589 40.87 23.48 -32.52
CA GLY A 589 41.77 23.98 -33.55
C GLY A 589 41.34 23.65 -34.99
N ILE A 590 41.62 24.56 -35.92
CA ILE A 590 41.32 24.41 -37.35
C ILE A 590 42.29 23.36 -37.92
N GLY A 591 41.80 22.14 -38.10
CA GLY A 591 42.60 21.01 -38.61
C GLY A 591 42.09 19.63 -38.15
N MET A 592 41.52 19.53 -36.94
CA MET A 592 41.04 18.23 -36.43
C MET A 592 39.74 17.73 -37.09
N ASP A 593 39.04 18.62 -37.80
CA ASP A 593 37.69 18.40 -38.31
C ASP A 593 37.64 17.33 -39.43
N ASN A 594 38.72 17.13 -40.18
CA ASN A 594 38.78 16.11 -41.24
C ASN A 594 38.85 14.68 -40.70
N GLU A 595 39.70 14.42 -39.69
CA GLU A 595 39.78 13.10 -39.08
C GLU A 595 38.51 12.76 -38.27
N LYS A 596 37.88 13.78 -37.67
CA LYS A 596 36.58 13.63 -37.02
C LYS A 596 35.48 13.26 -38.03
N LYS A 597 35.46 13.88 -39.22
CA LYS A 597 34.54 13.52 -40.31
C LYS A 597 34.71 12.07 -40.79
N ARG A 598 35.94 11.54 -40.86
CA ARG A 598 36.18 10.11 -41.15
C ARG A 598 35.52 9.20 -40.11
N LYS A 599 35.83 9.41 -38.82
CA LYS A 599 35.29 8.62 -37.71
C LYS A 599 33.76 8.72 -37.57
N ILE A 600 33.17 9.85 -37.96
CA ILE A 600 31.71 10.04 -38.00
C ILE A 600 31.08 9.22 -39.14
N ARG A 601 31.70 9.15 -40.32
CA ARG A 601 31.21 8.32 -41.44
C ARG A 601 31.24 6.83 -41.07
N GLU A 602 32.37 6.36 -40.53
CA GLU A 602 32.55 4.98 -40.05
C GLU A 602 31.47 4.61 -39.00
N ALA A 603 31.20 5.49 -38.03
CA ALA A 603 30.16 5.28 -37.02
C ALA A 603 28.72 5.36 -37.59
N MET A 604 28.48 6.15 -38.64
CA MET A 604 27.18 6.28 -39.29
C MET A 604 26.82 5.05 -40.13
N GLU A 605 27.79 4.46 -40.83
CA GLU A 605 27.64 3.19 -41.53
C GLU A 605 27.39 2.03 -40.54
N GLU A 606 28.10 2.03 -39.40
CA GLU A 606 27.89 1.05 -38.32
C GLU A 606 26.48 1.18 -37.69
N LEU A 607 25.94 2.40 -37.60
CA LEU A 607 24.57 2.66 -37.14
C LEU A 607 23.51 2.24 -38.16
N GLN A 608 23.68 2.57 -39.45
CA GLN A 608 22.75 2.10 -40.50
C GLN A 608 22.74 0.57 -40.62
N GLY A 609 23.89 -0.09 -40.41
CA GLY A 609 23.98 -1.55 -40.33
C GLY A 609 23.19 -2.14 -39.15
N LYS A 610 23.10 -1.41 -38.03
CA LYS A 610 22.31 -1.80 -36.86
C LYS A 610 20.81 -1.54 -37.06
N GLU A 611 20.42 -0.39 -37.61
CA GLU A 611 19.01 -0.08 -37.94
C GLU A 611 18.43 -1.05 -38.98
N LYS A 612 19.21 -1.46 -39.99
CA LYS A 612 18.77 -2.47 -40.98
C LYS A 612 18.59 -3.86 -40.36
N LYS A 613 19.42 -4.25 -39.38
CA LYS A 613 19.24 -5.50 -38.63
C LYS A 613 18.01 -5.44 -37.70
N GLN A 614 17.83 -4.33 -36.98
CA GLN A 614 16.67 -4.14 -36.12
C GLN A 614 15.35 -4.19 -36.88
N LYS A 615 15.27 -3.63 -38.10
CA LYS A 615 14.08 -3.74 -38.96
C LYS A 615 13.80 -5.15 -39.49
N ALA A 616 14.82 -6.01 -39.59
CA ALA A 616 14.62 -7.43 -39.88
C ALA A 616 14.10 -8.18 -38.63
N GLU A 617 14.73 -7.93 -37.46
CA GLU A 617 14.31 -8.48 -36.16
C GLU A 617 12.86 -8.07 -35.81
N GLU A 618 12.42 -6.85 -36.14
CA GLU A 618 11.03 -6.39 -35.95
C GLU A 618 10.01 -7.16 -36.80
N GLY A 619 10.38 -7.58 -38.01
CA GLY A 619 9.52 -8.41 -38.86
C GLY A 619 9.39 -9.84 -38.34
N GLU A 620 10.53 -10.45 -38.01
CA GLU A 620 10.60 -11.80 -37.44
C GLU A 620 9.86 -11.88 -36.09
N TYR A 621 9.99 -10.85 -35.24
CA TYR A 621 9.29 -10.75 -33.96
C TYR A 621 7.76 -10.76 -34.11
N ARG A 622 7.21 -10.11 -35.16
CA ARG A 622 5.75 -10.11 -35.40
C ARG A 622 5.23 -11.50 -35.77
N ILE A 623 5.96 -12.21 -36.62
CA ILE A 623 5.61 -13.59 -37.02
C ILE A 623 5.68 -14.51 -35.81
N ARG A 624 6.74 -14.41 -35.01
CA ARG A 624 6.91 -15.19 -33.78
C ARG A 624 5.79 -14.92 -32.76
N VAL A 625 5.37 -13.66 -32.59
CA VAL A 625 4.28 -13.27 -31.70
C VAL A 625 2.89 -13.63 -32.25
N ALA A 626 2.74 -13.90 -33.55
CA ALA A 626 1.52 -14.50 -34.10
C ALA A 626 1.45 -15.99 -33.75
N ALA A 627 2.50 -16.76 -34.08
CA ALA A 627 2.59 -18.18 -33.75
C ALA A 627 2.43 -18.44 -32.23
N GLU A 628 3.11 -17.67 -31.37
CA GLU A 628 3.00 -17.78 -29.90
C GLU A 628 1.57 -17.50 -29.36
N ARG A 629 0.71 -16.83 -30.14
CA ARG A 629 -0.72 -16.62 -29.80
C ARG A 629 -1.60 -17.75 -30.33
N GLU A 630 -1.31 -18.25 -31.53
CA GLU A 630 -2.02 -19.37 -32.14
C GLU A 630 -1.79 -20.66 -31.35
N GLU A 631 -0.55 -20.93 -30.94
CA GLU A 631 -0.20 -22.02 -30.01
C GLU A 631 -0.99 -21.92 -28.69
N LYS A 632 -1.06 -20.73 -28.09
CA LYS A 632 -1.82 -20.51 -26.84
C LYS A 632 -3.34 -20.56 -27.03
N LYS A 633 -3.85 -20.25 -28.23
CA LYS A 633 -5.27 -20.47 -28.59
C LYS A 633 -5.56 -21.98 -28.58
N LYS A 634 -4.72 -22.76 -29.28
CA LYS A 634 -4.80 -24.23 -29.33
C LYS A 634 -4.60 -24.87 -27.96
N GLU A 635 -3.69 -24.37 -27.13
CA GLU A 635 -3.49 -24.83 -25.74
C GLU A 635 -4.75 -24.59 -24.88
N GLY A 636 -5.35 -23.40 -24.98
CA GLY A 636 -6.58 -23.08 -24.26
C GLY A 636 -7.79 -23.92 -24.72
N GLN A 637 -7.86 -24.23 -26.02
CA GLN A 637 -8.86 -25.14 -26.60
C GLN A 637 -8.64 -26.59 -26.14
N TRP A 638 -7.40 -27.08 -26.16
CA TRP A 638 -7.03 -28.42 -25.67
C TRP A 638 -7.40 -28.62 -24.20
N TRP A 639 -7.00 -27.69 -23.32
CA TRP A 639 -7.45 -27.67 -21.91
C TRP A 639 -8.96 -27.52 -21.72
N GLY A 640 -9.70 -27.10 -22.75
CA GLY A 640 -11.16 -27.11 -22.79
C GLY A 640 -11.69 -28.48 -23.17
N ALA A 641 -11.21 -29.06 -24.27
CA ALA A 641 -11.62 -30.35 -24.80
C ALA A 641 -11.35 -31.49 -23.81
N MET A 642 -10.19 -31.50 -23.14
CA MET A 642 -9.85 -32.46 -22.08
C MET A 642 -10.88 -32.48 -20.94
N LYS A 643 -11.40 -31.31 -20.54
CA LYS A 643 -12.42 -31.18 -19.46
C LYS A 643 -13.81 -31.60 -19.89
N VAL A 644 -14.05 -31.73 -21.20
CA VAL A 644 -15.30 -32.29 -21.75
C VAL A 644 -15.15 -33.81 -21.88
N CYS A 645 -13.98 -34.28 -22.34
CA CYS A 645 -13.62 -35.70 -22.38
C CYS A 645 -13.73 -36.34 -20.99
N GLU A 646 -13.08 -35.76 -19.97
CA GLU A 646 -13.17 -36.22 -18.58
C GLU A 646 -14.62 -36.33 -18.08
N LYS A 647 -15.48 -35.35 -18.41
CA LYS A 647 -16.87 -35.36 -17.98
C LYS A 647 -17.67 -36.48 -18.63
N LEU A 648 -17.59 -36.63 -19.95
CA LEU A 648 -18.32 -37.67 -20.67
C LEU A 648 -17.82 -39.07 -20.26
N ASP A 649 -16.50 -39.23 -20.07
CA ASP A 649 -15.92 -40.46 -19.53
C ASP A 649 -16.41 -40.76 -18.10
N THR A 650 -16.51 -39.76 -17.22
CA THR A 650 -17.03 -39.97 -15.85
C THR A 650 -18.54 -40.14 -15.80
N GLU A 651 -19.30 -39.52 -16.70
CA GLU A 651 -20.75 -39.70 -16.82
C GLU A 651 -21.08 -41.11 -17.34
N GLU A 652 -20.37 -41.63 -18.35
CA GLU A 652 -20.58 -42.99 -18.86
C GLU A 652 -20.14 -44.07 -17.84
N GLU A 653 -19.05 -43.86 -17.09
CA GLU A 653 -18.65 -44.78 -16.02
C GLU A 653 -19.56 -44.68 -14.77
N GLU A 654 -20.14 -43.51 -14.45
CA GLU A 654 -21.20 -43.40 -13.43
C GLU A 654 -22.48 -44.13 -13.88
N GLU A 655 -22.86 -44.08 -15.16
CA GLU A 655 -23.98 -44.85 -15.72
C GLU A 655 -23.73 -46.37 -15.70
N LYS A 656 -22.52 -46.84 -16.03
CA LYS A 656 -22.15 -48.27 -16.01
C LYS A 656 -22.04 -48.86 -14.60
N THR A 657 -21.47 -48.11 -13.65
CA THR A 657 -21.11 -48.63 -12.32
C THR A 657 -22.09 -48.24 -11.22
N GLY A 658 -22.97 -47.27 -11.45
CA GLY A 658 -23.94 -46.78 -10.47
C GLY A 658 -23.32 -46.06 -9.27
N ARG A 659 -22.03 -45.74 -9.31
CA ARG A 659 -21.28 -45.10 -8.21
C ARG A 659 -20.32 -44.06 -8.76
N LYS A 660 -20.25 -42.91 -8.11
CA LYS A 660 -19.22 -41.90 -8.37
C LYS A 660 -17.83 -42.45 -8.09
N VAL A 661 -17.01 -42.59 -9.14
CA VAL A 661 -15.62 -43.07 -9.08
C VAL A 661 -14.67 -41.88 -9.18
N GLU A 662 -13.84 -41.67 -8.17
CA GLU A 662 -12.67 -40.80 -8.30
C GLU A 662 -11.53 -41.62 -8.96
N VAL A 663 -11.26 -41.32 -10.22
CA VAL A 663 -10.26 -42.03 -11.04
C VAL A 663 -8.86 -41.46 -10.73
N SER A 664 -7.96 -42.31 -10.24
CA SER A 664 -6.55 -41.92 -10.00
C SER A 664 -5.81 -41.66 -11.33
N ALA A 665 -4.78 -40.82 -11.31
CA ALA A 665 -4.12 -40.40 -12.54
C ALA A 665 -3.58 -41.57 -13.39
N LYS A 666 -2.97 -42.59 -12.76
CA LYS A 666 -2.50 -43.82 -13.44
C LYS A 666 -3.63 -44.63 -14.12
N ARG A 667 -4.91 -44.41 -13.78
CA ARG A 667 -6.08 -45.07 -14.39
C ARG A 667 -6.88 -44.17 -15.35
N ALA A 668 -6.53 -42.90 -15.47
CA ALA A 668 -7.17 -41.97 -16.39
C ALA A 668 -6.80 -42.29 -17.86
N ASN A 669 -7.75 -42.05 -18.77
CA ASN A 669 -7.50 -42.12 -20.21
C ASN A 669 -6.42 -41.11 -20.61
N LEU A 670 -5.46 -41.53 -21.45
CA LEU A 670 -4.28 -40.74 -21.86
C LEU A 670 -4.62 -39.29 -22.25
N LEU A 671 -5.72 -39.12 -22.97
CA LEU A 671 -6.23 -37.83 -23.46
C LEU A 671 -6.49 -36.79 -22.37
N TRP A 672 -6.86 -37.19 -21.13
CA TRP A 672 -7.03 -36.27 -20.00
C TRP A 672 -6.19 -36.62 -18.76
N ARG A 673 -5.30 -37.63 -18.84
CA ARG A 673 -4.37 -38.02 -17.76
C ARG A 673 -3.54 -36.84 -17.23
N ASN A 674 -3.10 -35.94 -18.12
CA ASN A 674 -2.46 -34.66 -17.75
C ASN A 674 -3.29 -33.78 -16.78
N LEU A 675 -4.62 -33.76 -16.93
CA LEU A 675 -5.52 -33.00 -16.06
C LEU A 675 -5.71 -33.68 -14.69
N ALA A 676 -5.69 -35.01 -14.65
CA ALA A 676 -5.68 -35.78 -13.40
C ALA A 676 -4.36 -35.57 -12.64
N MET A 677 -3.21 -35.76 -13.30
CA MET A 677 -1.88 -35.50 -12.75
C MET A 677 -1.76 -34.08 -12.18
N GLN A 678 -2.26 -33.05 -12.88
CA GLN A 678 -2.21 -31.66 -12.40
C GLN A 678 -3.15 -31.39 -11.21
N ARG A 679 -4.16 -32.23 -10.94
CA ARG A 679 -4.94 -32.17 -9.69
C ARG A 679 -4.20 -32.86 -8.57
N GLU A 680 -3.76 -34.09 -8.79
CA GLU A 680 -3.04 -34.88 -7.80
C GLU A 680 -1.78 -34.14 -7.33
N GLN A 681 -0.99 -33.58 -8.27
CA GLN A 681 0.17 -32.76 -7.94
C GLN A 681 -0.21 -31.47 -7.20
N ARG A 682 -1.33 -30.80 -7.54
CA ARG A 682 -1.81 -29.60 -6.80
C ARG A 682 -2.23 -29.94 -5.37
N ASP A 683 -2.75 -31.13 -5.14
CA ASP A 683 -3.23 -31.55 -3.82
C ASP A 683 -2.11 -32.17 -2.98
N ARG A 684 -1.12 -32.86 -3.58
CA ARG A 684 0.20 -33.09 -2.96
C ARG A 684 0.85 -31.77 -2.55
N ASP A 685 0.90 -30.79 -3.45
CA ASP A 685 1.47 -29.44 -3.19
C ASP A 685 0.69 -28.68 -2.08
N ARG A 686 -0.61 -28.98 -1.90
CA ARG A 686 -1.44 -28.49 -0.78
C ARG A 686 -1.09 -29.19 0.54
N VAL A 687 -0.92 -30.50 0.54
CA VAL A 687 -0.50 -31.30 1.71
C VAL A 687 0.92 -30.92 2.14
N LEU A 688 1.87 -30.83 1.21
CA LEU A 688 3.25 -30.40 1.46
C LEU A 688 3.31 -28.99 2.08
N ARG A 689 2.49 -28.03 1.59
CA ARG A 689 2.41 -26.69 2.18
C ARG A 689 1.74 -26.67 3.56
N LYS A 690 0.79 -27.58 3.82
CA LYS A 690 0.18 -27.77 5.15
C LYS A 690 1.22 -28.34 6.13
N GLY A 691 1.87 -29.44 5.78
CA GLY A 691 2.90 -30.10 6.60
C GLY A 691 4.12 -29.20 6.85
N ALA A 692 4.57 -28.45 5.84
CA ALA A 692 5.67 -27.48 6.01
C ALA A 692 5.32 -26.28 6.91
N LEU A 693 4.04 -25.92 7.03
CA LEU A 693 3.58 -24.95 8.02
C LEU A 693 3.50 -25.58 9.42
N ASP A 694 2.96 -26.79 9.54
CA ASP A 694 2.79 -27.45 10.84
C ASP A 694 4.12 -27.90 11.47
N SER A 695 5.10 -28.25 10.62
CA SER A 695 6.50 -28.54 10.99
C SER A 695 7.22 -27.36 11.64
N LEU A 696 6.69 -26.13 11.52
CA LEU A 696 7.21 -24.94 12.17
C LEU A 696 6.46 -24.59 13.47
N SER A 697 5.25 -25.12 13.69
CA SER A 697 4.46 -24.91 14.91
C SER A 697 4.60 -26.03 15.94
N SER A 698 4.72 -27.30 15.54
CA SER A 698 4.71 -28.38 16.52
C SER A 698 6.04 -28.60 17.23
N ARG A 699 5.99 -28.53 18.58
CA ARG A 699 7.03 -29.05 19.49
C ARG A 699 6.64 -30.39 20.13
N TYR A 700 5.51 -30.96 19.73
CA TYR A 700 5.02 -32.27 20.16
C TYR A 700 4.98 -33.18 18.94
N ARG A 701 5.92 -34.14 18.89
CA ARG A 701 5.68 -35.35 18.09
C ARG A 701 4.69 -36.19 18.88
N ASP A 702 3.61 -36.58 18.23
CA ASP A 702 2.71 -37.57 18.77
C ASP A 702 3.18 -38.93 18.25
N ASP A 703 3.93 -39.65 19.09
CA ASP A 703 4.56 -40.91 18.70
C ASP A 703 3.53 -42.05 18.59
N GLU A 704 2.29 -41.85 19.06
CA GLU A 704 1.16 -42.78 18.94
C GLU A 704 0.37 -42.65 17.61
N ALA A 705 0.65 -41.65 16.77
CA ALA A 705 -0.06 -41.46 15.50
C ALA A 705 0.24 -42.57 14.46
N ASP A 706 -0.79 -43.08 13.78
CA ASP A 706 -0.64 -44.09 12.72
C ASP A 706 -0.04 -43.51 11.42
N ALA A 707 0.37 -44.38 10.50
CA ALA A 707 0.99 -43.99 9.23
C ALA A 707 0.06 -43.11 8.36
N ASP A 708 -1.23 -43.48 8.29
CA ASP A 708 -2.25 -42.72 7.55
C ASP A 708 -2.41 -41.29 8.12
N ASP A 709 -2.35 -41.13 9.45
CA ASP A 709 -2.39 -39.82 10.11
C ASP A 709 -1.14 -38.99 9.83
N LYS A 710 0.05 -39.62 9.85
CA LYS A 710 1.33 -38.96 9.51
C LYS A 710 1.37 -38.46 8.07
N LEU A 711 0.77 -39.21 7.15
CA LEU A 711 0.58 -38.82 5.74
C LEU A 711 -0.47 -37.69 5.61
N ALA A 712 -1.62 -37.79 6.28
CA ALA A 712 -2.68 -36.77 6.27
C ALA A 712 -2.27 -35.45 6.95
N MET A 713 -1.32 -35.50 7.88
CA MET A 713 -0.65 -34.34 8.48
C MET A 713 0.49 -33.80 7.61
N GLY A 714 0.93 -34.51 6.57
CA GLY A 714 2.05 -34.12 5.72
C GLY A 714 3.39 -34.11 6.46
N THR A 715 3.52 -34.97 7.47
CA THR A 715 4.74 -35.14 8.29
C THR A 715 5.64 -36.20 7.69
N GLU A 716 5.03 -37.25 7.12
CA GLU A 716 5.68 -38.21 6.23
C GLU A 716 5.19 -37.97 4.80
N ILE A 717 6.05 -38.27 3.83
CA ILE A 717 5.76 -38.17 2.40
C ILE A 717 6.03 -39.56 1.84
N GLU A 718 5.03 -40.19 1.22
CA GLU A 718 5.29 -41.33 0.35
C GLU A 718 6.12 -40.84 -0.84
N GLU A 719 7.42 -41.17 -0.85
CA GLU A 719 8.27 -41.09 -2.03
C GLU A 719 7.82 -42.19 -3.01
N TYR A 720 6.71 -41.93 -3.70
CA TYR A 720 6.34 -42.67 -4.91
C TYR A 720 7.52 -42.60 -5.87
N GLU A 721 8.11 -43.76 -6.20
CA GLU A 721 9.07 -43.84 -7.30
C GLU A 721 8.37 -43.31 -8.57
N ASP A 722 8.97 -42.28 -9.19
CA ASP A 722 8.48 -41.70 -10.44
C ASP A 722 8.69 -42.70 -11.59
N GLU A 723 7.84 -43.71 -11.65
CA GLU A 723 7.67 -44.60 -12.81
C GLU A 723 7.28 -43.75 -14.02
N GLU A 724 8.27 -43.43 -14.86
CA GLU A 724 8.14 -42.66 -16.10
C GLU A 724 6.99 -43.20 -16.97
N ASP A 725 5.86 -42.49 -17.00
CA ASP A 725 4.69 -42.82 -17.84
C ASP A 725 4.98 -42.46 -19.30
N LYS A 726 5.73 -43.35 -19.97
CA LYS A 726 6.23 -43.17 -21.33
C LYS A 726 5.14 -42.95 -22.35
N GLU A 727 3.94 -43.51 -22.15
CA GLU A 727 2.78 -43.24 -23.01
C GLU A 727 2.30 -41.79 -22.88
N LEU A 728 2.32 -41.24 -21.66
CA LEU A 728 1.98 -39.84 -21.40
C LEU A 728 3.07 -38.89 -21.87
N ASP A 729 4.36 -39.25 -21.73
CA ASP A 729 5.48 -38.46 -22.21
C ASP A 729 5.58 -38.44 -23.74
N ASP A 730 5.36 -39.58 -24.42
CA ASP A 730 5.25 -39.63 -25.89
C ASP A 730 4.04 -38.82 -26.38
N TYR A 731 2.89 -38.88 -25.70
CA TYR A 731 1.76 -37.99 -25.98
C TYR A 731 2.09 -36.51 -25.70
N ASN A 732 2.94 -36.24 -24.71
CA ASN A 732 3.41 -34.89 -24.36
C ASN A 732 4.57 -34.38 -25.23
N ALA A 733 5.13 -35.21 -26.12
CA ALA A 733 6.12 -34.80 -27.13
C ALA A 733 5.46 -34.27 -28.43
N LEU A 734 4.21 -34.66 -28.71
CA LEU A 734 3.41 -34.22 -29.87
C LEU A 734 3.15 -32.71 -29.87
N GLU A 735 2.85 -32.11 -31.03
CA GLU A 735 2.45 -30.70 -31.07
C GLU A 735 1.07 -30.46 -30.40
N ILE A 736 0.85 -29.26 -29.87
CA ILE A 736 -0.39 -28.91 -29.15
C ILE A 736 -1.62 -29.03 -30.07
N GLY A 737 -1.46 -28.78 -31.37
CA GLY A 737 -2.50 -29.04 -32.38
C GLY A 737 -2.87 -30.52 -32.46
N GLU A 738 -1.89 -31.40 -32.70
CA GLU A 738 -2.11 -32.85 -32.79
C GLU A 738 -2.75 -33.43 -31.51
N ARG A 739 -2.41 -32.87 -30.33
CA ARG A 739 -3.04 -33.22 -29.06
C ARG A 739 -4.50 -32.80 -28.98
N LEU A 740 -4.85 -31.59 -29.46
CA LEU A 740 -6.24 -31.13 -29.58
C LEU A 740 -7.03 -32.02 -30.54
N ASP A 741 -6.49 -32.29 -31.73
CA ASP A 741 -7.16 -33.07 -32.78
C ASP A 741 -7.48 -34.49 -32.29
N LYS A 742 -6.55 -35.17 -31.60
CA LYS A 742 -6.78 -36.49 -30.98
C LYS A 742 -7.90 -36.49 -29.93
N VAL A 743 -8.06 -35.41 -29.16
CA VAL A 743 -9.17 -35.28 -28.19
C VAL A 743 -10.50 -35.02 -28.91
N VAL A 744 -10.52 -34.17 -29.94
CA VAL A 744 -11.74 -33.88 -30.72
C VAL A 744 -12.20 -35.09 -31.53
N GLU A 745 -11.26 -35.88 -32.08
CA GLU A 745 -11.56 -37.12 -32.79
C GLU A 745 -12.18 -38.18 -31.85
N TYR A 746 -11.62 -38.36 -30.65
CA TYR A 746 -12.17 -39.26 -29.63
C TYR A 746 -13.57 -38.84 -29.18
N LEU A 747 -13.79 -37.54 -28.89
CA LEU A 747 -15.11 -37.01 -28.51
C LEU A 747 -16.20 -37.31 -29.56
N ARG A 748 -15.83 -37.42 -30.84
CA ARG A 748 -16.75 -37.77 -31.93
C ARG A 748 -16.97 -39.27 -32.09
N LYS A 749 -15.90 -40.06 -32.07
CA LYS A 749 -15.99 -41.53 -32.22
C LYS A 749 -16.72 -42.18 -31.04
N THR A 750 -16.46 -41.72 -29.82
CA THR A 750 -17.01 -42.34 -28.59
C THR A 750 -18.35 -41.77 -28.19
N TYR A 751 -18.55 -40.44 -28.27
CA TYR A 751 -19.74 -39.78 -27.73
C TYR A 751 -20.63 -39.09 -28.76
N HIS A 752 -20.21 -39.03 -30.03
CA HIS A 752 -20.85 -38.24 -31.09
C HIS A 752 -20.98 -36.76 -30.69
N TYR A 753 -19.95 -36.24 -30.00
CA TYR A 753 -19.92 -34.88 -29.49
C TYR A 753 -18.99 -33.98 -30.33
N CYS A 754 -19.49 -32.83 -30.77
CA CYS A 754 -18.67 -31.81 -31.40
C CYS A 754 -18.23 -30.75 -30.40
N PHE A 755 -16.91 -30.59 -30.23
CA PHE A 755 -16.31 -29.57 -29.36
C PHE A 755 -16.66 -28.12 -29.76
N TRP A 756 -16.72 -27.84 -31.06
CA TRP A 756 -16.99 -26.50 -31.60
C TRP A 756 -18.47 -26.13 -31.49
N CYS A 757 -19.38 -26.98 -32.00
CA CYS A 757 -20.84 -26.83 -31.88
C CYS A 757 -21.36 -26.99 -30.45
N LYS A 758 -20.59 -27.66 -29.57
CA LYS A 758 -20.93 -27.99 -28.17
C LYS A 758 -22.20 -28.82 -28.01
N TYR A 759 -22.44 -29.71 -28.97
CA TYR A 759 -23.64 -30.53 -29.07
C TYR A 759 -23.30 -32.01 -29.21
N ARG A 760 -24.10 -32.87 -28.59
CA ARG A 760 -24.06 -34.33 -28.72
C ARG A 760 -25.14 -34.76 -29.71
N TYR A 761 -24.72 -35.35 -30.82
CA TYR A 761 -25.59 -35.81 -31.90
C TYR A 761 -26.07 -37.25 -31.61
N PRO A 762 -27.23 -37.67 -32.14
CA PRO A 762 -27.72 -39.03 -31.97
C PRO A 762 -27.06 -40.05 -32.92
N ASP A 763 -26.58 -39.61 -34.07
CA ASP A 763 -26.10 -40.47 -35.16
C ASP A 763 -24.57 -40.43 -35.32
N GLU A 764 -23.95 -41.60 -35.56
CA GLU A 764 -22.49 -41.75 -35.78
C GLU A 764 -21.93 -40.84 -36.89
N GLN A 765 -22.76 -40.54 -37.89
CA GLN A 765 -22.38 -39.74 -39.08
C GLN A 765 -22.48 -38.22 -38.85
N MET A 766 -22.96 -37.77 -37.68
CA MET A 766 -22.93 -36.36 -37.25
C MET A 766 -23.59 -35.39 -38.25
N GLU A 767 -24.73 -35.77 -38.86
CA GLU A 767 -25.38 -34.97 -39.91
C GLU A 767 -25.63 -33.52 -39.46
N GLY A 768 -25.19 -32.56 -40.28
CA GLY A 768 -25.26 -31.12 -39.98
C GLY A 768 -24.06 -30.53 -39.23
N CYS A 769 -23.04 -31.33 -38.90
CA CYS A 769 -21.80 -30.84 -38.29
C CYS A 769 -20.78 -30.37 -39.37
N PRO A 770 -20.30 -29.10 -39.37
CA PRO A 770 -19.54 -28.52 -40.49
C PRO A 770 -18.20 -29.17 -40.89
N GLY A 771 -17.38 -29.58 -39.92
CA GLY A 771 -16.02 -30.07 -40.17
C GLY A 771 -15.34 -30.58 -38.89
N LEU A 772 -14.02 -30.77 -38.85
CA LEU A 772 -13.27 -31.21 -37.65
C LEU A 772 -12.57 -30.05 -36.90
N THR A 773 -12.10 -29.06 -37.65
CA THR A 773 -11.28 -27.94 -37.20
C THR A 773 -12.10 -26.73 -36.77
N GLU A 774 -11.48 -25.74 -36.15
CA GLU A 774 -12.14 -24.46 -35.82
C GLU A 774 -12.53 -23.67 -37.08
N GLU A 775 -11.67 -23.66 -38.11
CA GLU A 775 -11.84 -22.88 -39.35
C GLU A 775 -13.04 -23.33 -40.19
N GLU A 776 -13.55 -24.55 -39.96
CA GLU A 776 -14.78 -25.06 -40.59
C GLU A 776 -16.06 -24.62 -39.86
N HIS A 777 -15.96 -23.90 -38.73
CA HIS A 777 -17.10 -23.48 -37.89
C HIS A 777 -17.18 -21.95 -37.62
N ASP A 778 -16.23 -21.16 -38.11
CA ASP A 778 -16.19 -19.67 -38.03
C ASP A 778 -16.98 -18.98 -39.18
#